data_AF-A0A9Q7X4V3-F1
#
_entry.id   AF-A0A9Q7X4V3-F1
#
_cell.length_a   1.000
_cell.length_b   1.000
_cell.length_c   1.000
_cell.angle_alpha   90.00
_cell.angle_beta   90.00
_cell.angle_gamma   90.00
#
_symmetry.space_group_name_H-M   'P 1'
#
loop_
_entity.id
_entity.type
_entity.pdbx_description
1 polymer ?
#
loop_
_entity_poly.entity_id
_entity_poly.type
_entity_poly.pdbx_seq_one_letter_code
_entity_poly.pdbx_strand_id
1 'polypeptide(L)'
;MAVQSKLRQDSNWLAHFLSPQQRGKQAIALLALLALFSLRRRLNQYLHNQILGKLARRASISGEIHVDDALKQVYLPRPDGSRQLLVPDCGRVSKVHIKPTKLHTFQSDFSLFRRLPPTSDAGAANAKNKQLTEEDAKRSQIEDAKAMRAEGGAAAATAKKVGVNKEFFRQLKAIFRILIPHRNSKEVFIFLLHTSFLVLRTYLSMLVARLDGIIVRDLVSANGRGFLRGLGLWFLLSIPSTYTNSMIRFLQSKLAIGFRTRLTRYVHDLYLNDKANFYRIINLDGRLDAADQYITTDIARFCETLAALYSNVSKPVLDLIIFNYALSRSLGPMGILGLTSNYLITGWILRQVTPAFGKLAAIEAKLEGDFRSAHSRLITNAEEIAFYNGASIEAGILNRAYIRLVRHVNSIFKIHVAFNMTEDFVLKYAWSAAGYVIIAAPFLFGQKKPQSESADESAASLRGVPKKPSVDSTVASKTESYISNRRLLLSLADAGSRLMYSYKELAELAGFTSRVYTLISTLHLLNKERYQSMPRPLDLPADKPFYDLGHIQGKVVAGSDSVVFDKVSIVAPAPGLERGGEELVKDLTLCVKPGEHILITGPNGVGKTAIARVVAGLWPVFQGRLERPSIQDIMFLPQRPYLSVGSLREQVIYPYTYPEHVASGRTDEDLLSILQDVHLAYLPTREGGWETRKEWKDVLSGGEKQRMGMARLLYHRPRFGILDECTSAVSTDVEGLMYAKAKELGITLITISHRPSLFKYHEVLLRLTGENGSWETDFIGAETEQLSMEHEIEDLEKKMAQVEGWKTRIGEIQKELSFSKN
;
A
#
# COMPACT_ATOMS: atom_id res chain seq x y z
N MET A 1 30.97 3.97 -43.53
CA MET A 1 31.48 5.03 -44.43
C MET A 1 30.40 5.71 -45.30
N ALA A 2 29.15 5.83 -44.85
CA ALA A 2 28.08 6.52 -45.61
C ALA A 2 27.27 7.55 -44.79
N VAL A 3 27.80 8.02 -43.65
CA VAL A 3 27.12 9.00 -42.78
C VAL A 3 27.91 10.31 -42.62
N GLN A 4 29.18 10.35 -43.04
CA GLN A 4 30.01 11.56 -42.95
C GLN A 4 29.91 12.52 -44.16
N SER A 5 29.32 12.10 -45.29
CA SER A 5 29.26 12.94 -46.49
C SER A 5 28.04 13.89 -46.54
N LYS A 6 27.02 13.69 -45.70
CA LYS A 6 25.79 14.50 -45.72
C LYS A 6 25.78 15.68 -44.74
N LEU A 7 26.81 15.80 -43.89
CA LEU A 7 26.94 16.90 -42.91
C LEU A 7 27.82 18.07 -43.39
N ARG A 8 28.42 17.98 -44.58
CA ARG A 8 29.28 19.04 -45.14
C ARG A 8 28.56 20.02 -46.07
N GLN A 9 27.31 19.75 -46.46
CA GLN A 9 26.56 20.60 -47.39
C GLN A 9 25.62 21.61 -46.70
N ASP A 10 25.24 21.37 -45.44
CA ASP A 10 24.29 22.24 -44.72
C ASP A 10 24.95 23.34 -43.86
N SER A 11 26.28 23.42 -43.79
CA SER A 11 26.98 24.43 -42.99
C SER A 11 27.06 25.82 -43.65
N ASN A 12 26.64 25.97 -44.91
CA ASN A 12 26.77 27.23 -45.65
C ASN A 12 25.52 28.13 -45.62
N TRP A 13 24.37 27.66 -45.10
CA TRP A 13 23.17 28.50 -45.05
C TRP A 13 23.13 29.43 -43.81
N LEU A 14 23.82 29.05 -42.72
CA LEU A 14 23.94 29.86 -41.50
C LEU A 14 24.92 31.03 -41.63
N ALA A 15 25.81 30.99 -42.64
CA ALA A 15 26.81 32.04 -42.86
C ALA A 15 26.21 33.31 -43.49
N HIS A 16 25.04 33.21 -44.15
CA HIS A 16 24.42 34.33 -44.87
C HIS A 16 23.58 35.27 -43.99
N PHE A 17 23.30 34.90 -42.74
CA PHE A 17 22.42 35.65 -41.83
C PHE A 17 23.14 36.47 -40.75
N LEU A 18 24.47 36.51 -40.75
CA LEU A 18 25.25 37.08 -39.64
C LEU A 18 26.00 38.33 -40.07
N SER A 19 25.38 39.50 -39.82
CA SER A 19 26.09 40.78 -39.81
C SER A 19 27.02 40.87 -38.57
N PRO A 20 28.21 41.49 -38.69
CA PRO A 20 29.22 41.49 -37.64
C PRO A 20 28.81 42.20 -36.33
N GLN A 21 27.71 42.97 -36.33
CA GLN A 21 27.23 43.74 -35.18
C GLN A 21 26.40 42.91 -34.16
N GLN A 22 25.94 41.70 -34.52
CA GLN A 22 25.11 40.85 -33.63
C GLN A 22 25.90 39.80 -32.83
N ARG A 23 27.12 39.42 -33.26
CA ARG A 23 27.96 38.43 -32.56
C ARG A 23 28.36 38.86 -31.14
N GLY A 24 28.61 40.16 -30.93
CA GLY A 24 28.96 40.70 -29.61
C GLY A 24 27.82 40.59 -28.59
N LYS A 25 26.57 40.83 -29.00
CA LYS A 25 25.41 40.80 -28.10
C LYS A 25 25.01 39.36 -27.70
N GLN A 26 25.17 38.40 -28.62
CA GLN A 26 24.92 36.98 -28.34
C GLN A 26 26.03 36.36 -27.47
N ALA A 27 27.29 36.74 -27.66
CA ALA A 27 28.39 36.31 -26.81
C ALA A 27 28.24 36.79 -25.36
N ILE A 28 27.76 38.03 -25.16
CA ILE A 28 27.46 38.59 -23.83
C ILE A 28 26.29 37.83 -23.16
N ALA A 29 25.24 37.48 -23.92
CA ALA A 29 24.13 36.69 -23.40
C ALA A 29 24.57 35.26 -23.00
N LEU A 30 25.46 34.65 -23.79
CA LEU A 30 26.01 33.32 -23.51
C LEU A 30 26.96 33.33 -22.30
N LEU A 31 27.78 34.38 -22.17
CA LEU A 31 28.62 34.62 -20.99
C LEU A 31 27.80 34.90 -19.73
N ALA A 32 26.70 35.66 -19.84
CA ALA A 32 25.78 35.91 -18.72
C ALA A 32 25.07 34.63 -18.28
N LEU A 33 24.66 33.77 -19.23
CA LEU A 33 24.09 32.45 -18.94
C LEU A 33 25.11 31.52 -18.27
N LEU A 34 26.36 31.49 -18.75
CA LEU A 34 27.45 30.72 -18.14
C LEU A 34 27.83 31.25 -16.74
N ALA A 35 27.80 32.57 -16.54
CA ALA A 35 28.01 33.19 -15.24
C ALA A 35 26.87 32.87 -14.27
N LEU A 36 25.61 32.89 -14.71
CA LEU A 36 24.47 32.47 -13.90
C LEU A 36 24.53 30.97 -13.57
N PHE A 37 25.00 30.14 -14.51
CA PHE A 37 25.15 28.70 -14.29
C PHE A 37 26.28 28.39 -13.30
N SER A 38 27.42 29.09 -13.39
CA SER A 38 28.54 28.95 -12.47
C SER A 38 28.21 29.50 -11.08
N LEU A 39 27.48 30.62 -11.00
CA LEU A 39 26.98 31.20 -9.75
C LEU A 39 25.97 30.26 -9.09
N ARG A 40 25.03 29.69 -9.85
CA ARG A 40 24.09 28.67 -9.36
C ARG A 40 24.82 27.44 -8.84
N ARG A 41 25.84 26.95 -9.56
CA ARG A 41 26.64 25.78 -9.17
C ARG A 41 27.42 26.04 -7.88
N ARG A 42 28.05 27.22 -7.75
CA ARG A 42 28.74 27.66 -6.54
C ARG A 42 27.79 27.86 -5.37
N LEU A 43 26.62 28.47 -5.59
CA LEU A 43 25.61 28.65 -4.54
C LEU A 43 25.08 27.30 -4.06
N ASN A 44 24.81 26.36 -4.99
CA ASN A 44 24.38 25.01 -4.63
C ASN A 44 25.47 24.27 -3.86
N GLN A 45 26.73 24.33 -4.28
CA GLN A 45 27.84 23.72 -3.54
C GLN A 45 28.03 24.36 -2.16
N TYR A 46 27.93 25.68 -2.06
CA TYR A 46 28.03 26.40 -0.80
C TYR A 46 26.87 26.08 0.16
N LEU A 47 25.62 26.09 -0.33
CA LEU A 47 24.44 25.70 0.43
C LEU A 47 24.50 24.23 0.82
N HIS A 48 24.92 23.34 -0.07
CA HIS A 48 25.10 21.92 0.21
C HIS A 48 26.16 21.72 1.30
N ASN A 49 27.31 22.39 1.23
CA ASN A 49 28.36 22.31 2.25
C ASN A 49 27.96 22.95 3.58
N GLN A 50 27.19 24.05 3.59
CA GLN A 50 26.67 24.64 4.83
C GLN A 50 25.57 23.80 5.47
N ILE A 51 24.68 23.21 4.66
CA ILE A 51 23.60 22.32 5.13
C ILE A 51 24.24 21.04 5.65
N LEU A 52 25.17 20.43 4.91
CA LEU A 52 25.96 19.29 5.37
C LEU A 52 26.78 19.64 6.62
N GLY A 53 27.38 20.83 6.70
CA GLY A 53 28.15 21.28 7.86
C GLY A 53 27.28 21.56 9.09
N LYS A 54 26.08 22.13 8.93
CA LYS A 54 25.10 22.31 10.01
C LYS A 54 24.43 21.00 10.40
N LEU A 55 24.20 20.09 9.45
CA LEU A 55 23.76 18.73 9.72
C LEU A 55 24.86 17.99 10.48
N ALA A 56 26.11 17.99 10.03
CA ALA A 56 27.27 17.38 10.70
C ALA A 56 27.50 17.94 12.11
N ARG A 57 27.45 19.27 12.30
CA ARG A 57 27.54 19.88 13.64
C ARG A 57 26.31 19.60 14.52
N ARG A 58 25.11 19.45 13.95
CA ARG A 58 23.94 18.92 14.69
C ARG A 58 23.98 17.41 14.89
N ALA A 59 24.89 16.68 14.24
CA ALA A 59 25.07 15.24 14.42
C ALA A 59 25.80 14.93 15.72
N SER A 60 26.74 15.79 16.12
CA SER A 60 27.56 15.56 17.32
C SER A 60 26.92 16.02 18.63
N ILE A 61 25.67 16.54 18.63
CA ILE A 61 25.07 17.21 19.81
C ILE A 61 23.92 16.39 20.45
N SER A 62 23.47 15.28 19.86
CA SER A 62 22.44 14.42 20.46
C SER A 62 23.02 13.05 20.79
N GLY A 63 22.95 12.67 22.08
CA GLY A 63 23.60 11.50 22.69
C GLY A 63 23.69 10.26 21.81
N GLU A 64 24.90 9.70 21.79
CA GLU A 64 25.32 8.51 21.05
C GLU A 64 24.50 7.29 21.52
N ILE A 65 23.45 6.97 20.77
CA ILE A 65 23.02 5.58 20.66
C ILE A 65 23.65 5.09 19.36
N HIS A 66 24.57 4.13 19.46
CA HIS A 66 25.18 3.50 18.30
C HIS A 66 24.10 2.85 17.44
N VAL A 67 24.28 2.87 16.11
CA VAL A 67 23.34 2.26 15.16
C VAL A 67 23.06 0.79 15.51
N ASP A 68 24.06 0.10 16.06
CA ASP A 68 23.94 -1.29 16.52
C ASP A 68 22.95 -1.45 17.68
N ASP A 69 22.87 -0.50 18.61
CA ASP A 69 21.90 -0.54 19.70
C ASP A 69 20.47 -0.21 19.24
N ALA A 70 20.33 0.57 18.16
CA ALA A 70 19.04 0.76 17.50
C ALA A 70 18.58 -0.46 16.71
N LEU A 71 19.51 -1.26 16.19
CA LEU A 71 19.20 -2.53 15.54
C LEU A 71 18.76 -3.60 16.55
N LYS A 72 19.32 -3.59 17.77
CA LYS A 72 18.89 -4.45 18.90
C LYS A 72 17.46 -4.18 19.38
N GLN A 73 16.94 -2.98 19.17
CA GLN A 73 15.66 -2.56 19.74
C GLN A 73 14.80 -1.85 18.70
N VAL A 74 13.88 -2.60 18.10
CA VAL A 74 12.90 -2.03 17.16
C VAL A 74 12.08 -0.93 17.83
N TYR A 75 11.68 -1.12 19.10
CA TYR A 75 11.06 -0.07 19.92
C TYR A 75 11.32 -0.25 21.42
N LEU A 76 11.30 0.86 22.15
CA LEU A 76 11.25 0.90 23.60
C LEU A 76 9.79 1.04 24.06
N PRO A 77 9.21 0.04 24.75
CA PRO A 77 7.89 0.16 25.36
C PRO A 77 7.94 1.16 26.51
N ARG A 78 6.87 1.95 26.68
CA ARG A 78 6.71 2.86 27.82
C ARG A 78 5.50 2.47 28.66
N PRO A 79 5.48 2.83 29.96
CA PRO A 79 4.37 2.50 30.86
C PRO A 79 3.02 3.07 30.43
N ASP A 80 3.03 4.13 29.61
CA ASP A 80 1.83 4.78 29.06
C ASP A 80 1.24 4.06 27.83
N GLY A 81 1.79 2.90 27.45
CA GLY A 81 1.42 2.14 26.25
C GLY A 81 1.97 2.73 24.95
N SER A 82 2.71 3.84 25.00
CA SER A 82 3.40 4.38 23.83
C SER A 82 4.69 3.62 23.53
N ARG A 83 5.09 3.63 22.25
CA ARG A 83 6.31 2.96 21.77
C ARG A 83 7.25 3.99 21.21
N GLN A 84 8.52 3.92 21.57
CA GLN A 84 9.56 4.79 21.00
C GLN A 84 10.36 3.97 19.99
N LEU A 85 10.11 4.18 18.70
CA LEU A 85 10.86 3.54 17.62
C LEU A 85 12.24 4.16 17.51
N LEU A 86 13.24 3.32 17.28
CA LEU A 86 14.59 3.72 16.93
C LEU A 86 14.75 3.54 15.42
N VAL A 87 14.75 4.65 14.66
CA VAL A 87 14.84 4.62 13.20
C VAL A 87 16.22 5.10 12.78
N PRO A 88 17.08 4.22 12.24
CA PRO A 88 18.37 4.62 11.71
C PRO A 88 18.17 5.45 10.43
N ASP A 89 18.76 6.64 10.39
CA ASP A 89 18.73 7.57 9.26
C ASP A 89 20.10 8.26 9.12
N CYS A 90 20.75 8.08 7.97
CA CYS A 90 22.06 8.67 7.63
C CYS A 90 23.11 8.62 8.76
N GLY A 91 23.28 7.46 9.42
CA GLY A 91 24.25 7.26 10.50
C GLY A 91 23.83 7.80 11.87
N ARG A 92 22.57 8.23 12.04
CA ARG A 92 21.96 8.56 13.33
C ARG A 92 20.82 7.63 13.66
N VAL A 93 20.46 7.57 14.94
CA VAL A 93 19.22 6.94 15.40
C VAL A 93 18.22 8.03 15.73
N SER A 94 17.19 8.19 14.91
CA SER A 94 16.07 9.09 15.22
C SER A 94 15.10 8.37 16.16
N LYS A 95 14.76 9.01 17.28
CA LYS A 95 13.76 8.48 18.20
C LYS A 95 12.38 9.01 17.80
N VAL A 96 11.50 8.11 17.34
CA VAL A 96 10.15 8.47 16.93
C VAL A 96 9.15 7.95 17.94
N HIS A 97 8.49 8.87 18.65
CA HIS A 97 7.40 8.52 19.55
C HIS A 97 6.14 8.17 18.77
N ILE A 98 5.67 6.94 18.96
CA ILE A 98 4.39 6.44 18.47
C ILE A 98 3.45 6.30 19.66
N LYS A 99 2.34 7.03 19.61
CA LYS A 99 1.23 6.84 20.52
C LYS A 99 0.18 5.98 19.82
N PRO A 100 -0.21 4.83 20.39
CA PRO A 100 -1.28 4.03 19.81
C PRO A 100 -2.58 4.82 19.80
N THR A 101 -3.40 4.58 18.79
CA THR A 101 -4.73 5.14 18.70
C THR A 101 -5.59 4.57 19.83
N LYS A 102 -6.23 5.45 20.60
CA LYS A 102 -7.02 5.04 21.78
C LYS A 102 -8.25 4.22 21.35
N LEU A 103 -8.62 3.21 22.13
CA LEU A 103 -9.74 2.31 21.82
C LEU A 103 -11.09 3.03 21.63
N HIS A 104 -11.36 4.05 22.46
CA HIS A 104 -12.58 4.86 22.33
C HIS A 104 -12.67 5.58 20.97
N THR A 105 -11.53 5.94 20.37
CA THR A 105 -11.47 6.58 19.06
C THR A 105 -11.96 5.61 17.99
N PHE A 106 -11.48 4.36 18.01
CA PHE A 106 -11.97 3.30 17.12
C PHE A 106 -13.47 3.03 17.27
N GLN A 107 -13.98 3.01 18.52
CA GLN A 107 -15.40 2.83 18.78
C GLN A 107 -16.24 3.99 18.20
N SER A 108 -15.77 5.23 18.32
CA SER A 108 -16.46 6.40 17.76
C SER A 108 -16.47 6.38 16.22
N ASP A 109 -15.34 5.99 15.62
CA ASP A 109 -15.16 5.97 14.18
C ASP A 109 -15.90 4.79 13.52
N PHE A 110 -16.13 3.69 14.24
CA PHE A 110 -16.84 2.51 13.75
C PHE A 110 -18.19 2.85 13.10
N SER A 111 -18.91 3.83 13.65
CA SER A 111 -20.19 4.32 13.10
C SER A 111 -20.08 4.80 11.65
N LEU A 112 -18.92 5.37 11.28
CA LEU A 112 -18.64 5.91 9.95
C LEU A 112 -18.21 4.82 8.96
N PHE A 113 -17.61 3.73 9.47
CA PHE A 113 -17.05 2.62 8.69
C PHE A 113 -17.91 1.35 8.69
N ARG A 114 -19.13 1.39 9.24
CA ARG A 114 -20.01 0.22 9.34
C ARG A 114 -20.48 -0.33 7.99
N ARG A 115 -20.61 0.54 6.97
CA ARG A 115 -21.12 0.17 5.65
C ARG A 115 -19.96 -0.03 4.71
N LEU A 116 -19.83 -1.21 4.13
CA LEU A 116 -18.95 -1.43 2.98
C LEU A 116 -19.49 -0.65 1.78
N PRO A 117 -18.63 -0.25 0.83
CA PRO A 117 -19.10 0.19 -0.48
C PRO A 117 -19.93 -0.94 -1.10
N PRO A 118 -20.97 -0.62 -1.91
CA PRO A 118 -21.67 -1.64 -2.68
C PRO A 118 -20.65 -2.34 -3.58
N THR A 119 -20.30 -3.57 -3.24
CA THR A 119 -19.54 -4.47 -4.11
C THR A 119 -20.36 -4.70 -5.37
N SER A 120 -19.71 -4.77 -6.53
CA SER A 120 -20.34 -5.41 -7.68
C SER A 120 -20.63 -6.84 -7.27
N ASP A 121 -21.90 -7.21 -7.16
CA ASP A 121 -22.31 -8.59 -6.95
C ASP A 121 -21.82 -9.42 -8.15
N ALA A 122 -20.66 -10.05 -7.99
CA ALA A 122 -20.10 -10.98 -8.95
C ALA A 122 -20.54 -12.43 -8.67
N GLY A 123 -21.51 -12.66 -7.78
CA GLY A 123 -21.95 -14.01 -7.40
C GLY A 123 -23.46 -14.20 -7.13
N ALA A 124 -24.32 -13.21 -7.37
CA ALA A 124 -25.75 -13.32 -7.02
C ALA A 124 -26.72 -13.25 -8.21
N ALA A 125 -26.23 -13.21 -9.45
CA ALA A 125 -27.08 -13.06 -10.63
C ALA A 125 -26.70 -14.05 -11.74
N ASN A 126 -26.87 -15.35 -11.48
CA ASN A 126 -27.07 -16.36 -12.52
C ASN A 126 -27.66 -17.65 -11.93
N ALA A 127 -28.88 -17.57 -11.41
CA ALA A 127 -29.72 -18.72 -11.14
C ALA A 127 -31.00 -18.62 -11.99
N LYS A 128 -30.89 -18.91 -13.28
CA LYS A 128 -32.03 -19.29 -14.11
C LYS A 128 -31.68 -20.52 -14.91
N ASN A 129 -32.24 -21.64 -14.44
CA ASN A 129 -32.52 -22.92 -15.10
C ASN A 129 -31.71 -23.30 -16.35
N LYS A 130 -30.91 -24.36 -16.24
CA LYS A 130 -30.71 -25.31 -17.34
C LYS A 130 -30.31 -26.69 -16.80
N GLN A 131 -31.24 -27.64 -16.84
CA GLN A 131 -30.91 -29.07 -16.81
C GLN A 131 -30.26 -29.40 -18.17
N LEU A 132 -29.06 -29.98 -18.16
CA LEU A 132 -28.35 -30.39 -19.37
C LEU A 132 -27.82 -31.82 -19.18
N THR A 133 -28.07 -32.65 -20.19
CA THR A 133 -27.70 -34.07 -20.34
C THR A 133 -26.23 -34.24 -20.77
N GLU A 134 -25.64 -35.42 -20.53
CA GLU A 134 -24.21 -35.73 -20.70
C GLU A 134 -23.59 -35.46 -22.09
N GLU A 135 -24.39 -35.35 -23.16
CA GLU A 135 -23.87 -34.99 -24.50
C GLU A 135 -23.53 -33.50 -24.65
N ASP A 136 -24.12 -32.61 -23.83
CA ASP A 136 -23.83 -31.17 -23.86
C ASP A 136 -22.51 -30.80 -23.15
N ALA A 137 -22.03 -31.67 -22.25
CA ALA A 137 -20.80 -31.47 -21.49
C ALA A 137 -19.52 -31.43 -22.37
N LYS A 138 -19.55 -32.10 -23.54
CA LYS A 138 -18.44 -32.08 -24.49
C LYS A 138 -18.45 -30.87 -25.42
N ARG A 139 -19.62 -30.28 -25.70
CA ARG A 139 -19.73 -28.99 -26.43
C ARG A 139 -19.42 -27.80 -25.52
N SER A 140 -19.72 -27.90 -24.22
CA SER A 140 -19.37 -26.93 -23.17
C SER A 140 -17.88 -26.57 -23.19
N GLN A 141 -16.97 -27.54 -23.25
CA GLN A 141 -15.53 -27.26 -23.13
C GLN A 141 -14.95 -26.39 -24.27
N ILE A 142 -15.58 -26.36 -25.44
CA ILE A 142 -15.15 -25.54 -26.59
C ILE A 142 -15.83 -24.15 -26.54
N GLU A 143 -17.05 -24.06 -26.01
CA GLU A 143 -17.73 -22.78 -25.76
C GLU A 143 -17.21 -22.06 -24.50
N ASP A 144 -16.77 -22.79 -23.47
CA ASP A 144 -16.19 -22.27 -22.22
C ASP A 144 -14.87 -21.53 -22.49
N ALA A 145 -14.08 -21.98 -23.47
CA ALA A 145 -12.89 -21.26 -23.93
C ALA A 145 -13.21 -19.94 -24.67
N LYS A 146 -14.41 -19.81 -25.27
CA LYS A 146 -14.92 -18.57 -25.86
C LYS A 146 -15.65 -17.70 -24.82
N ALA A 147 -16.33 -18.30 -23.85
CA ALA A 147 -16.99 -17.64 -22.73
C ALA A 147 -15.96 -17.01 -21.79
N MET A 148 -14.82 -17.65 -21.51
CA MET A 148 -13.71 -17.04 -20.78
C MET A 148 -13.14 -15.76 -21.44
N ARG A 149 -13.29 -15.59 -22.76
CA ARG A 149 -12.94 -14.34 -23.47
C ARG A 149 -14.03 -13.27 -23.40
N ALA A 150 -15.28 -13.66 -23.15
CA ALA A 150 -16.45 -12.77 -23.08
C ALA A 150 -16.87 -12.40 -21.64
N GLU A 151 -16.62 -13.26 -20.65
CA GLU A 151 -16.92 -13.05 -19.23
C GLU A 151 -16.10 -11.92 -18.60
N GLY A 152 -14.87 -11.71 -19.07
CA GLY A 152 -14.09 -10.52 -18.74
C GLY A 152 -14.76 -9.21 -19.19
N GLY A 153 -15.70 -9.28 -20.14
CA GLY A 153 -16.50 -8.16 -20.61
C GLY A 153 -17.86 -8.01 -19.90
N ALA A 154 -18.54 -9.12 -19.59
CA ALA A 154 -19.89 -9.14 -19.01
C ALA A 154 -19.90 -8.93 -17.48
N ALA A 155 -18.98 -9.55 -16.73
CA ALA A 155 -18.77 -9.23 -15.31
C ALA A 155 -18.30 -7.76 -15.10
N ALA A 156 -17.78 -7.15 -16.18
CA ALA A 156 -17.35 -5.75 -16.22
C ALA A 156 -18.46 -4.76 -16.67
N ALA A 157 -19.68 -5.22 -16.95
CA ALA A 157 -20.84 -4.39 -17.29
C ALA A 157 -21.68 -4.02 -16.06
N THR A 158 -21.64 -4.82 -14.99
CA THR A 158 -22.38 -4.63 -13.74
C THR A 158 -21.59 -3.94 -12.62
N ALA A 159 -20.30 -3.62 -12.84
CA ALA A 159 -19.51 -2.83 -11.91
C ALA A 159 -20.06 -1.39 -11.80
N LYS A 160 -20.82 -1.13 -10.73
CA LYS A 160 -21.34 0.19 -10.38
C LYS A 160 -20.21 1.22 -10.47
N LYS A 161 -20.40 2.27 -11.27
CA LYS A 161 -19.38 3.31 -11.55
C LYS A 161 -18.76 3.83 -10.24
N VAL A 162 -17.54 3.42 -9.95
CA VAL A 162 -16.68 4.12 -8.98
C VAL A 162 -16.37 5.48 -9.58
N GLY A 163 -17.01 6.50 -9.05
CA GLY A 163 -16.96 7.87 -9.56
C GLY A 163 -17.32 8.86 -8.47
N VAL A 164 -17.27 10.15 -8.81
CA VAL A 164 -17.53 11.26 -7.89
C VAL A 164 -19.03 11.34 -7.58
N ASN A 165 -19.49 10.52 -6.64
CA ASN A 165 -20.90 10.39 -6.23
C ASN A 165 -21.09 10.79 -4.75
N LYS A 166 -22.34 10.88 -4.27
CA LYS A 166 -22.65 11.15 -2.85
C LYS A 166 -21.93 10.17 -1.90
N GLU A 167 -21.79 8.93 -2.34
CA GLU A 167 -21.08 7.88 -1.60
C GLU A 167 -19.57 8.15 -1.47
N PHE A 168 -18.93 8.66 -2.53
CA PHE A 168 -17.52 9.10 -2.47
C PHE A 168 -17.31 10.18 -1.41
N PHE A 169 -18.16 11.22 -1.37
CA PHE A 169 -18.04 12.27 -0.36
C PHE A 169 -18.28 11.76 1.07
N ARG A 170 -19.16 10.76 1.24
CA ARG A 170 -19.37 10.10 2.53
C ARG A 170 -18.10 9.38 3.00
N GLN A 171 -17.51 8.56 2.13
CA GLN A 171 -16.29 7.81 2.41
C GLN A 171 -15.11 8.75 2.67
N LEU A 172 -14.95 9.78 1.84
CA LEU A 172 -13.92 10.79 1.97
C LEU A 172 -14.05 11.53 3.31
N LYS A 173 -15.27 11.93 3.72
CA LYS A 173 -15.53 12.56 5.01
C LYS A 173 -15.17 11.66 6.20
N ALA A 174 -15.43 10.35 6.10
CA ALA A 174 -15.05 9.38 7.13
C ALA A 174 -13.52 9.30 7.27
N ILE A 175 -12.78 9.22 6.17
CA ILE A 175 -11.31 9.21 6.18
C ILE A 175 -10.75 10.56 6.66
N PHE A 176 -11.35 11.69 6.28
CA PHE A 176 -10.91 13.02 6.72
C PHE A 176 -10.93 13.20 8.23
N ARG A 177 -11.86 12.56 8.94
CA ARG A 177 -11.90 12.57 10.42
C ARG A 177 -10.64 11.97 11.03
N ILE A 178 -10.04 10.96 10.38
CA ILE A 178 -8.77 10.36 10.79
C ILE A 178 -7.59 11.28 10.43
N LEU A 179 -7.61 11.85 9.22
CA LEU A 179 -6.54 12.74 8.75
C LEU A 179 -6.42 14.02 9.60
N ILE A 180 -7.57 14.64 9.94
CA ILE A 180 -7.66 15.89 10.69
C ILE A 180 -8.63 15.71 11.87
N PRO A 181 -8.16 15.17 13.00
CA PRO A 181 -9.02 14.86 14.16
C PRO A 181 -9.43 16.09 14.96
N HIS A 182 -8.61 17.14 14.98
CA HIS A 182 -8.87 18.37 15.73
C HIS A 182 -8.44 19.62 14.96
N ARG A 183 -9.12 20.74 15.23
CA ARG A 183 -8.87 22.05 14.60
C ARG A 183 -7.46 22.59 14.87
N ASN A 184 -6.85 22.24 16.01
CA ASN A 184 -5.48 22.64 16.36
C ASN A 184 -4.40 21.62 15.97
N SER A 185 -4.68 20.73 15.00
CA SER A 185 -3.68 19.77 14.56
C SER A 185 -2.64 20.40 13.62
N LYS A 186 -1.42 19.86 13.61
CA LYS A 186 -0.31 20.35 12.76
C LYS A 186 -0.68 20.45 11.28
N GLU A 187 -1.49 19.52 10.76
CA GLU A 187 -1.91 19.55 9.36
C GLU A 187 -2.81 20.76 9.04
N VAL A 188 -3.63 21.21 10.00
CA VAL A 188 -4.47 22.41 9.80
C VAL A 188 -3.58 23.66 9.66
N PHE A 189 -2.52 23.75 10.45
CA PHE A 189 -1.55 24.84 10.31
C PHE A 189 -0.85 24.81 8.94
N ILE A 190 -0.38 23.63 8.51
CA ILE A 190 0.23 23.46 7.18
C ILE A 190 -0.78 23.82 6.08
N PHE A 191 -2.03 23.42 6.23
CA PHE A 191 -3.12 23.73 5.29
C PHE A 191 -3.41 25.23 5.22
N LEU A 192 -3.50 25.93 6.36
CA LEU A 192 -3.70 27.38 6.40
C LEU A 192 -2.53 28.12 5.77
N LEU A 193 -1.29 27.72 6.10
CA LEU A 193 -0.09 28.28 5.49
C LEU A 193 -0.09 28.07 3.97
N HIS A 194 -0.45 26.87 3.52
CA HIS A 194 -0.56 26.55 2.10
C HIS A 194 -1.62 27.42 1.39
N THR A 195 -2.79 27.59 2.02
CA THR A 195 -3.85 28.49 1.53
C THR A 195 -3.33 29.93 1.38
N SER A 196 -2.57 30.43 2.36
CA SER A 196 -2.03 31.79 2.32
C SER A 196 -1.06 32.00 1.15
N PHE A 197 -0.21 31.01 0.86
CA PHE A 197 0.69 31.05 -0.29
C PHE A 197 -0.05 30.93 -1.63
N LEU A 198 -1.17 30.19 -1.69
CA LEU A 198 -2.02 30.15 -2.88
C LEU A 198 -2.62 31.53 -3.19
N VAL A 199 -3.15 32.22 -2.17
CA VAL A 199 -3.68 33.59 -2.33
C VAL A 199 -2.58 34.55 -2.73
N LEU A 200 -1.42 34.51 -2.06
CA LEU A 200 -0.25 35.32 -2.40
C LEU A 200 0.19 35.08 -3.85
N ARG A 201 0.16 33.82 -4.32
CA ARG A 201 0.53 33.47 -5.68
C ARG A 201 -0.37 34.16 -6.70
N THR A 202 -1.68 34.11 -6.51
CA THR A 202 -2.62 34.72 -7.47
C THR A 202 -2.53 36.24 -7.44
N TYR A 203 -2.33 36.84 -6.26
CA TYR A 203 -2.06 38.27 -6.14
C TYR A 203 -0.79 38.68 -6.92
N LEU A 204 0.32 37.95 -6.74
CA LEU A 204 1.56 38.19 -7.49
C LEU A 204 1.36 38.03 -9.00
N SER A 205 0.55 37.06 -9.45
CA SER A 205 0.20 36.89 -10.87
C SER A 205 -0.56 38.11 -11.42
N MET A 206 -1.48 38.71 -10.66
CA MET A 206 -2.18 39.93 -11.05
C MET A 206 -1.22 41.12 -11.18
N LEU A 207 -0.27 41.27 -10.24
CA LEU A 207 0.74 42.32 -10.30
C LEU A 207 1.65 42.18 -11.53
N VAL A 208 2.07 40.96 -11.86
CA VAL A 208 2.83 40.69 -13.09
C VAL A 208 2.01 41.09 -14.32
N ALA A 209 0.73 40.75 -14.39
CA ALA A 209 -0.13 41.12 -15.52
C ALA A 209 -0.29 42.64 -15.70
N ARG A 210 -0.37 43.39 -14.60
CA ARG A 210 -0.42 44.86 -14.64
C ARG A 210 0.91 45.46 -15.07
N LEU A 211 2.03 44.97 -14.52
CA LEU A 211 3.38 45.42 -14.91
C LEU A 211 3.65 45.14 -16.39
N ASP A 212 3.25 43.99 -16.91
CA ASP A 212 3.39 43.68 -18.33
C ASP A 212 2.64 44.69 -19.21
N GLY A 213 1.43 45.12 -18.82
CA GLY A 213 0.68 46.17 -19.51
C GLY A 213 1.42 47.51 -19.51
N ILE A 214 1.96 47.92 -18.36
CA ILE A 214 2.74 49.16 -18.20
C ILE A 214 4.01 49.13 -19.06
N ILE A 215 4.73 48.00 -19.08
CA ILE A 215 5.94 47.81 -19.87
C ILE A 215 5.63 47.98 -21.36
N VAL A 216 4.53 47.39 -21.85
CA VAL A 216 4.17 47.53 -23.27
C VAL A 216 3.64 48.91 -23.60
N ARG A 217 2.88 49.57 -22.70
CA ARG A 217 2.48 50.96 -22.87
C ARG A 217 3.71 51.88 -23.02
N ASP A 218 4.70 51.71 -22.14
CA ASP A 218 5.93 52.51 -22.15
C ASP A 218 6.78 52.18 -23.40
N LEU A 219 6.70 50.96 -23.94
CA LEU A 219 7.30 50.59 -25.22
C LEU A 219 6.63 51.29 -26.41
N VAL A 220 5.29 51.24 -26.49
CA VAL A 220 4.50 51.85 -27.59
C VAL A 220 4.58 53.38 -27.58
N SER A 221 4.68 53.98 -26.39
CA SER A 221 4.87 55.43 -26.22
C SER A 221 6.34 55.87 -26.31
N ALA A 222 7.25 54.98 -26.71
CA ALA A 222 8.69 55.23 -26.85
C ALA A 222 9.38 55.78 -25.56
N ASN A 223 8.85 55.48 -24.38
CA ASN A 223 9.40 55.88 -23.09
C ASN A 223 10.44 54.87 -22.58
N GLY A 224 11.68 54.98 -23.06
CA GLY A 224 12.77 54.06 -22.71
C GLY A 224 13.11 54.00 -21.20
N ARG A 225 12.97 55.12 -20.46
CA ARG A 225 13.22 55.13 -19.00
C ARG A 225 12.12 54.42 -18.22
N GLY A 226 10.85 54.61 -18.63
CA GLY A 226 9.71 53.89 -18.08
C GLY A 226 9.84 52.38 -18.31
N PHE A 227 10.18 52.00 -19.54
CA PHE A 227 10.43 50.61 -19.93
C PHE A 227 11.52 49.92 -19.10
N LEU A 228 12.69 50.55 -18.93
CA LEU A 228 13.80 50.00 -18.11
C LEU A 228 13.41 49.86 -16.63
N ARG A 229 12.68 50.83 -16.07
CA ARG A 229 12.17 50.73 -14.68
C ARG A 229 11.13 49.62 -14.53
N GLY A 230 10.20 49.50 -15.47
CA GLY A 230 9.20 48.43 -15.51
C GLY A 230 9.87 47.04 -15.58
N LEU A 231 10.88 46.89 -16.42
CA LEU A 231 11.66 45.66 -16.57
C LEU A 231 12.45 45.32 -15.29
N GLY A 232 13.04 46.31 -14.61
CA GLY A 232 13.68 46.13 -13.31
C GLY A 232 12.72 45.65 -12.22
N LEU A 233 11.54 46.28 -12.11
CA LEU A 233 10.48 45.88 -11.19
C LEU A 233 9.94 44.48 -11.49
N TRP A 234 9.84 44.12 -12.77
CA TRP A 234 9.42 42.80 -13.21
C TRP A 234 10.37 41.69 -12.72
N PHE A 235 11.70 41.89 -12.87
CA PHE A 235 12.69 40.95 -12.33
C PHE A 235 12.64 40.88 -10.81
N LEU A 236 12.47 42.00 -10.11
CA LEU A 236 12.35 42.02 -8.65
C LEU A 236 11.11 41.24 -8.18
N LEU A 237 9.98 41.38 -8.88
CA LEU A 237 8.74 40.64 -8.58
C LEU A 237 8.84 39.14 -8.90
N SER A 238 9.75 38.74 -9.79
CA SER A 238 9.96 37.32 -10.14
C SER A 238 10.53 36.49 -8.97
N ILE A 239 11.30 37.09 -8.07
CA ILE A 239 11.92 36.43 -6.91
C ILE A 239 10.86 35.90 -5.92
N PRO A 240 9.98 36.74 -5.33
CA PRO A 240 8.93 36.26 -4.43
C PRO A 240 7.92 35.35 -5.16
N SER A 241 7.69 35.57 -6.46
CA SER A 241 6.83 34.72 -7.29
C SER A 241 7.38 33.29 -7.39
N THR A 242 8.66 33.13 -7.70
CA THR A 242 9.30 31.81 -7.81
C THR A 242 9.42 31.11 -6.45
N TYR A 243 9.75 31.84 -5.38
CA TYR A 243 9.75 31.31 -4.01
C TYR A 243 8.37 30.77 -3.62
N THR A 244 7.31 31.55 -3.86
CA THR A 244 5.93 31.16 -3.56
C THR A 244 5.54 29.85 -4.26
N ASN A 245 5.91 29.69 -5.55
CA ASN A 245 5.63 28.47 -6.30
C ASN A 245 6.36 27.24 -5.72
N SER A 246 7.62 27.41 -5.31
CA SER A 246 8.40 26.35 -4.67
C SER A 246 7.84 26.00 -3.27
N MET A 247 7.43 27.00 -2.50
CA MET A 247 6.85 26.80 -1.16
C MET A 247 5.51 26.07 -1.23
N ILE A 248 4.64 26.38 -2.20
CA ILE A 248 3.40 25.63 -2.43
C ILE A 248 3.71 24.15 -2.67
N ARG A 249 4.68 23.82 -3.52
CA ARG A 249 5.07 22.42 -3.75
C ARG A 249 5.61 21.74 -2.49
N PHE A 250 6.45 22.44 -1.73
CA PHE A 250 6.98 21.93 -0.46
C PHE A 250 5.87 21.64 0.56
N LEU A 251 4.94 22.59 0.75
CA LEU A 251 3.82 22.44 1.69
C LEU A 251 2.87 21.33 1.26
N GLN A 252 2.61 21.18 -0.05
CA GLN A 252 1.84 20.05 -0.60
C GLN A 252 2.48 18.70 -0.25
N SER A 253 3.78 18.52 -0.51
CA SER A 253 4.49 17.27 -0.17
C SER A 253 4.52 17.05 1.34
N LYS A 254 4.68 18.11 2.14
CA LYS A 254 4.67 18.01 3.60
C LYS A 254 3.31 17.57 4.15
N LEU A 255 2.23 18.09 3.58
CA LEU A 255 0.86 17.72 3.91
C LEU A 255 0.58 16.26 3.55
N ALA A 256 1.01 15.81 2.36
CA ALA A 256 0.87 14.41 1.93
C ALA A 256 1.55 13.44 2.90
N ILE A 257 2.77 13.75 3.35
CA ILE A 257 3.49 12.96 4.36
C ILE A 257 2.75 12.97 5.70
N GLY A 258 2.21 14.12 6.13
CA GLY A 258 1.43 14.23 7.36
C GLY A 258 0.18 13.36 7.35
N PHE A 259 -0.58 13.39 6.25
CA PHE A 259 -1.73 12.52 6.02
C PHE A 259 -1.36 11.04 6.00
N ARG A 260 -0.35 10.66 5.21
CA ARG A 260 0.12 9.27 5.11
C ARG A 260 0.55 8.73 6.48
N THR A 261 1.34 9.50 7.22
CA THR A 261 1.83 9.10 8.55
C THR A 261 0.68 8.79 9.51
N ARG A 262 -0.38 9.61 9.53
CA ARG A 262 -1.53 9.38 10.40
C ARG A 262 -2.37 8.19 9.95
N LEU A 263 -2.66 8.12 8.65
CA LEU A 263 -3.52 7.09 8.10
C LEU A 263 -2.87 5.71 8.21
N THR A 264 -1.58 5.58 7.90
CA THR A 264 -0.83 4.33 8.06
C THR A 264 -0.77 3.91 9.53
N ARG A 265 -0.53 4.83 10.48
CA ARG A 265 -0.54 4.50 11.92
C ARG A 265 -1.89 3.98 12.39
N TYR A 266 -2.97 4.67 12.02
CA TYR A 266 -4.34 4.25 12.36
C TYR A 266 -4.66 2.84 11.81
N VAL A 267 -4.27 2.58 10.56
CA VAL A 267 -4.46 1.28 9.92
C VAL A 267 -3.58 0.21 10.57
N HIS A 268 -2.32 0.49 10.87
CA HIS A 268 -1.43 -0.45 11.56
C HIS A 268 -1.95 -0.84 12.95
N ASP A 269 -2.47 0.12 13.71
CA ASP A 269 -3.05 -0.15 15.04
C ASP A 269 -4.30 -1.06 14.94
N LEU A 270 -5.07 -0.99 13.85
CA LEU A 270 -6.20 -1.90 13.59
C LEU A 270 -5.78 -3.24 12.98
N TYR A 271 -4.74 -3.25 12.17
CA TYR A 271 -4.24 -4.42 11.44
C TYR A 271 -3.41 -5.35 12.34
N LEU A 272 -2.53 -4.76 13.16
CA LEU A 272 -1.65 -5.44 14.11
C LEU A 272 -2.20 -5.35 15.54
N ASN A 273 -3.42 -5.85 15.74
CA ASN A 273 -4.07 -5.91 17.05
C ASN A 273 -3.93 -7.31 17.70
N ASP A 274 -4.27 -7.39 18.98
CA ASP A 274 -4.24 -8.65 19.75
C ASP A 274 -5.21 -9.73 19.22
N LYS A 275 -6.15 -9.35 18.35
CA LYS A 275 -7.09 -10.27 17.69
C LYS A 275 -6.57 -10.87 16.38
N ALA A 276 -5.31 -10.61 16.04
CA ALA A 276 -4.66 -11.10 14.82
C ALA A 276 -5.42 -10.74 13.52
N ASN A 277 -5.89 -9.49 13.39
CA ASN A 277 -6.59 -9.03 12.19
C ASN A 277 -5.77 -9.25 10.90
N PHE A 278 -4.43 -9.18 10.97
CA PHE A 278 -3.53 -9.50 9.86
C PHE A 278 -3.67 -10.93 9.34
N TYR A 279 -4.01 -11.90 10.20
CA TYR A 279 -4.28 -13.27 9.80
C TYR A 279 -5.70 -13.39 9.24
N ARG A 280 -6.68 -12.79 9.93
CA ARG A 280 -8.11 -12.91 9.60
C ARG A 280 -8.44 -12.32 8.23
N ILE A 281 -7.85 -11.18 7.88
CA ILE A 281 -8.09 -10.51 6.58
C ILE A 281 -7.57 -11.32 5.39
N ILE A 282 -6.55 -12.18 5.56
CA ILE A 282 -5.98 -12.98 4.49
C ILE A 282 -6.65 -14.35 4.42
N ASN A 283 -6.90 -14.99 5.57
CA ASN A 283 -7.32 -16.40 5.62
C ASN A 283 -8.80 -16.62 5.92
N LEU A 284 -9.51 -15.63 6.46
CA LEU A 284 -10.93 -15.77 6.84
C LEU A 284 -11.85 -14.79 6.11
N ASP A 285 -11.31 -13.86 5.32
CA ASP A 285 -12.10 -12.81 4.70
C ASP A 285 -11.70 -12.60 3.25
N GLY A 286 -12.57 -13.04 2.32
CA GLY A 286 -12.34 -12.92 0.89
C GLY A 286 -12.60 -11.52 0.32
N ARG A 287 -12.89 -10.51 1.16
CA ARG A 287 -13.18 -9.15 0.67
C ARG A 287 -11.95 -8.41 0.13
N LEU A 288 -10.75 -8.83 0.50
CA LEU A 288 -9.50 -8.15 0.18
C LEU A 288 -8.40 -9.16 -0.16
N ASP A 289 -8.08 -9.30 -1.45
CA ASP A 289 -7.08 -10.29 -1.91
C ASP A 289 -5.62 -9.92 -1.57
N ALA A 290 -5.30 -8.62 -1.45
CA ALA A 290 -3.93 -8.12 -1.32
C ALA A 290 -3.81 -6.97 -0.30
N ALA A 291 -4.00 -7.25 0.99
CA ALA A 291 -3.99 -6.23 2.05
C ALA A 291 -2.69 -5.38 2.09
N ASP A 292 -1.54 -5.97 1.73
CA ASP A 292 -0.25 -5.31 1.63
C ASP A 292 -0.23 -4.17 0.59
N GLN A 293 -0.84 -4.39 -0.58
CA GLN A 293 -0.96 -3.37 -1.62
C GLN A 293 -1.80 -2.18 -1.14
N TYR A 294 -2.91 -2.46 -0.44
CA TYR A 294 -3.78 -1.42 0.10
C TYR A 294 -3.04 -0.56 1.13
N ILE A 295 -2.29 -1.18 2.05
CA ILE A 295 -1.57 -0.48 3.14
C ILE A 295 -0.37 0.31 2.61
N THR A 296 0.41 -0.27 1.69
CA THR A 296 1.69 0.32 1.26
C THR A 296 1.54 1.31 0.11
N THR A 297 0.74 0.96 -0.90
CA THR A 297 0.67 1.69 -2.17
C THR A 297 -0.58 2.55 -2.25
N ASP A 298 -1.76 2.00 -1.98
CA ASP A 298 -3.01 2.75 -2.16
C ASP A 298 -3.18 3.87 -1.12
N ILE A 299 -2.80 3.66 0.15
CA ILE A 299 -2.77 4.75 1.16
C ILE A 299 -1.81 5.87 0.73
N ALA A 300 -0.65 5.52 0.16
CA ALA A 300 0.32 6.51 -0.29
C ALA A 300 -0.24 7.34 -1.45
N ARG A 301 -0.73 6.67 -2.51
CA ARG A 301 -1.35 7.31 -3.67
C ARG A 301 -2.55 8.17 -3.26
N PHE A 302 -3.42 7.67 -2.37
CA PHE A 302 -4.53 8.43 -1.81
C PHE A 302 -4.07 9.76 -1.17
N CYS A 303 -3.07 9.72 -0.29
CA CYS A 303 -2.59 10.90 0.42
C CYS A 303 -1.91 11.92 -0.51
N GLU A 304 -1.12 11.44 -1.48
CA GLU A 304 -0.45 12.26 -2.48
C GLU A 304 -1.46 12.94 -3.42
N THR A 305 -2.40 12.17 -3.97
CA THR A 305 -3.47 12.70 -4.83
C THR A 305 -4.37 13.66 -4.07
N LEU A 306 -4.74 13.37 -2.81
CA LEU A 306 -5.57 14.27 -2.00
C LEU A 306 -4.89 15.62 -1.74
N ALA A 307 -3.61 15.60 -1.38
CA ALA A 307 -2.84 16.82 -1.15
C ALA A 307 -2.61 17.62 -2.44
N ALA A 308 -2.36 16.92 -3.56
CA ALA A 308 -2.21 17.54 -4.87
C ALA A 308 -3.51 18.17 -5.37
N LEU A 309 -4.62 17.46 -5.25
CA LEU A 309 -5.95 17.91 -5.66
C LEU A 309 -6.33 19.22 -4.99
N TYR A 310 -6.00 19.40 -3.71
CA TYR A 310 -6.26 20.65 -3.02
C TYR A 310 -5.60 21.86 -3.74
N SER A 311 -4.32 21.76 -4.08
CA SER A 311 -3.62 22.80 -4.85
C SER A 311 -4.18 22.94 -6.27
N ASN A 312 -4.41 21.81 -6.94
CA ASN A 312 -4.79 21.76 -8.34
C ASN A 312 -6.24 22.21 -8.59
N VAL A 313 -7.10 22.16 -7.58
CA VAL A 313 -8.46 22.72 -7.63
C VAL A 313 -8.46 24.16 -7.09
N SER A 314 -7.95 24.38 -5.88
CA SER A 314 -8.11 25.67 -5.20
C SER A 314 -7.42 26.81 -5.93
N LYS A 315 -6.26 26.55 -6.56
CA LYS A 315 -5.55 27.56 -7.35
C LYS A 315 -6.37 28.03 -8.55
N PRO A 316 -6.75 27.17 -9.51
CA PRO A 316 -7.54 27.62 -10.65
C PRO A 316 -8.92 28.15 -10.27
N VAL A 317 -9.56 27.66 -9.20
CA VAL A 317 -10.81 28.28 -8.68
C VAL A 317 -10.56 29.73 -8.28
N LEU A 318 -9.50 29.98 -7.50
CA LEU A 318 -9.16 31.32 -7.03
C LEU A 318 -8.73 32.23 -8.19
N ASP A 319 -7.96 31.70 -9.14
CA ASP A 319 -7.60 32.40 -10.38
C ASP A 319 -8.86 32.73 -11.21
N LEU A 320 -9.82 31.81 -11.33
CA LEU A 320 -11.07 32.04 -12.07
C LEU A 320 -11.93 33.11 -11.41
N ILE A 321 -12.09 33.08 -10.07
CA ILE A 321 -12.83 34.11 -9.34
C ILE A 321 -12.17 35.49 -9.51
N ILE A 322 -10.85 35.57 -9.28
CA ILE A 322 -10.12 36.85 -9.28
C ILE A 322 -10.00 37.41 -10.71
N PHE A 323 -9.69 36.58 -11.71
CA PHE A 323 -9.59 37.05 -13.09
C PHE A 323 -10.94 37.40 -13.67
N ASN A 324 -12.00 36.65 -13.36
CA ASN A 324 -13.36 37.02 -13.80
C ASN A 324 -13.79 38.36 -13.17
N TYR A 325 -13.49 38.59 -11.89
CA TYR A 325 -13.71 39.89 -11.25
C TYR A 325 -12.83 41.02 -11.82
N ALA A 326 -11.59 40.74 -12.19
CA ALA A 326 -10.73 41.74 -12.83
C ALA A 326 -11.24 42.10 -14.24
N LEU A 327 -11.74 41.11 -14.99
CA LEU A 327 -12.25 41.29 -16.34
C LEU A 327 -13.64 41.95 -16.37
N SER A 328 -14.47 41.73 -15.34
CA SER A 328 -15.79 42.36 -15.24
C SER A 328 -15.70 43.88 -15.20
N ARG A 329 -14.63 44.42 -14.61
CA ARG A 329 -14.36 45.86 -14.56
C ARG A 329 -13.99 46.44 -15.93
N SER A 330 -13.48 45.63 -16.87
CA SER A 330 -13.02 46.12 -18.17
C SER A 330 -13.95 45.78 -19.34
N LEU A 331 -14.76 44.70 -19.27
CA LEU A 331 -15.69 44.31 -20.35
C LEU A 331 -17.18 44.53 -20.03
N GLY A 332 -17.53 44.88 -18.78
CA GLY A 332 -18.92 45.07 -18.37
C GLY A 332 -19.74 43.77 -18.32
N PRO A 333 -21.06 43.86 -18.05
CA PRO A 333 -21.91 42.69 -17.76
C PRO A 333 -22.03 41.67 -18.90
N MET A 334 -22.04 42.13 -20.16
CA MET A 334 -22.14 41.25 -21.33
C MET A 334 -20.89 40.38 -21.53
N GLY A 335 -19.70 40.89 -21.16
CA GLY A 335 -18.47 40.10 -21.19
C GLY A 335 -18.49 38.94 -20.19
N ILE A 336 -19.05 39.16 -18.99
CA ILE A 336 -19.17 38.13 -17.95
C ILE A 336 -20.12 37.01 -18.39
N LEU A 337 -21.26 37.37 -18.98
CA LEU A 337 -22.22 36.40 -19.51
C LEU A 337 -21.61 35.56 -20.63
N GLY A 338 -20.89 36.20 -21.57
CA GLY A 338 -20.21 35.51 -22.66
C GLY A 338 -19.10 34.55 -22.20
N LEU A 339 -18.35 34.91 -21.16
CA LEU A 339 -17.33 34.02 -20.59
C LEU A 339 -17.94 32.84 -19.83
N THR A 340 -19.01 33.10 -19.07
CA THR A 340 -19.69 32.06 -18.30
C THR A 340 -20.37 31.05 -19.23
N SER A 341 -21.01 31.51 -20.32
CA SER A 341 -21.63 30.63 -21.32
C SER A 341 -20.58 29.79 -22.05
N ASN A 342 -19.46 30.38 -22.46
CA ASN A 342 -18.34 29.67 -23.07
C ASN A 342 -17.83 28.54 -22.15
N TYR A 343 -17.71 28.83 -20.85
CA TYR A 343 -17.30 27.84 -19.85
C TYR A 343 -18.26 26.65 -19.73
N LEU A 344 -19.57 26.90 -19.68
CA LEU A 344 -20.58 25.84 -19.61
C LEU A 344 -20.60 24.96 -20.87
N ILE A 345 -20.47 25.58 -22.04
CA ILE A 345 -20.43 24.88 -23.34
C ILE A 345 -19.19 23.99 -23.41
N THR A 346 -18.01 24.51 -23.07
CA THR A 346 -16.77 23.73 -23.03
C THR A 346 -16.86 22.55 -22.07
N GLY A 347 -17.40 22.74 -20.87
CA GLY A 347 -17.61 21.65 -19.91
C GLY A 347 -18.56 20.57 -20.42
N TRP A 348 -19.62 20.96 -21.14
CA TRP A 348 -20.56 20.02 -21.76
C TRP A 348 -19.89 19.20 -22.88
N ILE A 349 -19.14 19.84 -23.78
CA ILE A 349 -18.41 19.17 -24.87
C ILE A 349 -17.41 18.15 -24.30
N LEU A 350 -16.56 18.58 -23.36
CA LEU A 350 -15.52 17.70 -22.81
C LEU A 350 -16.11 16.52 -22.04
N ARG A 351 -17.24 16.71 -21.34
CA ARG A 351 -17.93 15.61 -20.64
C ARG A 351 -18.43 14.52 -21.60
N GLN A 352 -18.91 14.89 -22.79
CA GLN A 352 -19.38 13.94 -23.79
C GLN A 352 -18.22 13.14 -24.42
N VAL A 353 -17.05 13.76 -24.57
CA VAL A 353 -15.88 13.13 -25.19
C VAL A 353 -15.04 12.32 -24.20
N THR A 354 -15.17 12.56 -22.89
CA THR A 354 -14.35 11.93 -21.84
C THR A 354 -14.59 10.40 -21.74
N PRO A 355 -13.57 9.56 -22.01
CA PRO A 355 -13.66 8.12 -21.85
C PRO A 355 -13.72 7.67 -20.37
N ALA A 356 -14.08 6.41 -20.14
CA ALA A 356 -14.14 5.81 -18.81
C ALA A 356 -12.74 5.45 -18.25
N PHE A 357 -11.88 6.45 -18.02
CA PHE A 357 -10.49 6.25 -17.54
C PHE A 357 -10.38 5.45 -16.25
N GLY A 358 -11.32 5.61 -15.32
CA GLY A 358 -11.33 4.83 -14.07
C GLY A 358 -11.42 3.31 -14.28
N LYS A 359 -12.18 2.86 -15.30
CA LYS A 359 -12.27 1.43 -15.66
C LYS A 359 -10.95 0.92 -16.24
N LEU A 360 -10.33 1.73 -17.09
CA LEU A 360 -9.05 1.39 -17.71
C LEU A 360 -7.93 1.28 -16.67
N ALA A 361 -7.87 2.21 -15.71
CA ALA A 361 -6.92 2.21 -14.61
C ALA A 361 -7.13 1.02 -13.64
N ALA A 362 -8.38 0.63 -13.39
CA ALA A 362 -8.66 -0.54 -12.54
C ALA A 362 -8.15 -1.86 -13.17
N ILE A 363 -8.34 -2.02 -14.49
CA ILE A 363 -7.82 -3.17 -15.23
C ILE A 363 -6.29 -3.15 -15.28
N GLU A 364 -5.69 -1.98 -15.47
CA GLU A 364 -4.24 -1.80 -15.45
C GLU A 364 -3.63 -2.24 -14.10
N ALA A 365 -4.20 -1.75 -12.99
CA ALA A 365 -3.75 -2.12 -11.66
C ALA A 365 -3.88 -3.63 -11.38
N LYS A 366 -4.92 -4.29 -11.90
CA LYS A 366 -5.08 -5.75 -11.79
C LYS A 366 -3.98 -6.49 -12.55
N LEU A 367 -3.70 -6.10 -13.80
CA LEU A 367 -2.65 -6.71 -14.62
C LEU A 367 -1.24 -6.48 -14.05
N GLU A 368 -1.00 -5.30 -13.46
CA GLU A 368 0.23 -5.01 -12.72
C GLU A 368 0.37 -5.89 -11.47
N GLY A 369 -0.74 -6.10 -10.74
CA GLY A 369 -0.82 -7.03 -9.62
C GLY A 369 -0.52 -8.48 -10.01
N ASP A 370 -1.14 -8.97 -11.09
CA ASP A 370 -0.90 -10.32 -11.63
C ASP A 370 0.60 -10.53 -11.97
N PHE A 371 1.22 -9.53 -12.61
CA PHE A 371 2.64 -9.59 -12.97
C PHE A 371 3.55 -9.61 -11.73
N ARG A 372 3.25 -8.77 -10.74
CA ARG A 372 3.99 -8.75 -9.46
C ARG A 372 3.83 -10.06 -8.69
N SER A 373 2.62 -10.61 -8.64
CA SER A 373 2.34 -11.89 -8.00
C SER A 373 3.11 -13.04 -8.66
N ALA A 374 3.18 -13.06 -9.99
CA ALA A 374 3.98 -14.05 -10.73
C ALA A 374 5.47 -13.97 -10.35
N HIS A 375 6.03 -12.77 -10.21
CA HIS A 375 7.40 -12.57 -9.73
C HIS A 375 7.59 -12.99 -8.27
N SER A 376 6.66 -12.66 -7.39
CA SER A 376 6.73 -13.04 -5.97
C SER A 376 6.74 -14.56 -5.81
N ARG A 377 5.95 -15.27 -6.61
CA ARG A 377 5.93 -16.74 -6.66
C ARG A 377 7.29 -17.32 -7.09
N LEU A 378 7.92 -16.74 -8.11
CA LEU A 378 9.26 -17.14 -8.56
C LEU A 378 10.30 -16.97 -7.45
N ILE A 379 10.29 -15.84 -6.74
CA ILE A 379 11.24 -15.57 -5.64
C ILE A 379 11.02 -16.55 -4.49
N THR A 380 9.76 -16.81 -4.14
CA THR A 380 9.42 -17.66 -2.98
C THR A 380 9.83 -19.11 -3.17
N ASN A 381 9.80 -19.61 -4.42
CA ASN A 381 10.10 -20.99 -4.77
C ASN A 381 11.36 -21.09 -5.66
N ALA A 382 12.31 -20.16 -5.49
CA ALA A 382 13.45 -20.01 -6.39
C ALA A 382 14.35 -21.25 -6.37
N GLU A 383 14.50 -21.87 -5.21
CA GLU A 383 15.32 -23.08 -5.02
C GLU A 383 14.67 -24.29 -5.70
N GLU A 384 13.38 -24.52 -5.48
CA GLU A 384 12.61 -25.60 -6.11
C GLU A 384 12.60 -25.45 -7.64
N ILE A 385 12.37 -24.23 -8.13
CA ILE A 385 12.41 -23.93 -9.57
C ILE A 385 13.80 -24.18 -10.15
N ALA A 386 14.86 -23.81 -9.42
CA ALA A 386 16.24 -24.07 -9.82
C ALA A 386 16.56 -25.57 -9.85
N PHE A 387 16.11 -26.34 -8.86
CA PHE A 387 16.25 -27.81 -8.85
C PHE A 387 15.61 -28.47 -10.08
N TYR A 388 14.45 -27.98 -10.51
CA TYR A 388 13.77 -28.48 -11.71
C TYR A 388 14.30 -27.89 -13.02
N ASN A 389 15.31 -27.01 -12.98
CA ASN A 389 15.76 -26.23 -14.14
C ASN A 389 14.60 -25.49 -14.85
N GLY A 390 13.61 -25.02 -14.09
CA GLY A 390 12.34 -24.47 -14.59
C GLY A 390 12.40 -23.04 -15.15
N ALA A 391 13.59 -22.44 -15.26
CA ALA A 391 13.77 -21.03 -15.61
C ALA A 391 13.13 -20.62 -16.95
N SER A 392 13.16 -21.49 -17.96
CA SER A 392 12.58 -21.21 -19.29
C SER A 392 11.05 -21.13 -19.27
N ILE A 393 10.40 -22.02 -18.50
CA ILE A 393 8.95 -22.03 -18.31
C ILE A 393 8.51 -20.80 -17.51
N GLU A 394 9.21 -20.51 -16.41
CA GLU A 394 8.92 -19.33 -15.58
C GLU A 394 9.10 -18.02 -16.36
N ALA A 395 10.12 -17.92 -17.22
CA ALA A 395 10.29 -16.79 -18.14
C ALA A 395 9.08 -16.65 -19.09
N GLY A 396 8.53 -17.76 -19.60
CA GLY A 396 7.32 -17.78 -20.42
C GLY A 396 6.07 -17.27 -19.69
N ILE A 397 5.90 -17.66 -18.42
CA ILE A 397 4.79 -17.21 -17.55
C ILE A 397 4.89 -15.71 -17.28
N LEU A 398 6.08 -15.23 -16.89
CA LEU A 398 6.34 -13.81 -16.63
C LEU A 398 6.14 -12.95 -17.89
N ASN A 399 6.71 -13.37 -19.03
CA ASN A 399 6.54 -12.66 -20.30
C ASN A 399 5.07 -12.59 -20.72
N ARG A 400 4.28 -13.65 -20.51
CA ARG A 400 2.85 -13.63 -20.82
C ARG A 400 2.09 -12.62 -19.96
N ALA A 401 2.38 -12.54 -18.66
CA ALA A 401 1.79 -11.55 -17.77
C ALA A 401 2.19 -10.13 -18.18
N TYR A 402 3.47 -9.90 -18.43
CA TYR A 402 4.01 -8.60 -18.86
C TYR A 402 3.41 -8.12 -20.19
N ILE A 403 3.37 -8.98 -21.22
CA ILE A 403 2.82 -8.62 -22.53
C ILE A 403 1.33 -8.28 -22.43
N ARG A 404 0.55 -8.97 -21.57
CA ARG A 404 -0.86 -8.61 -21.32
C ARG A 404 -0.97 -7.18 -20.77
N LEU A 405 -0.14 -6.84 -19.78
CA LEU A 405 -0.06 -5.49 -19.23
C LEU A 405 0.31 -4.46 -20.30
N VAL A 406 1.37 -4.70 -21.07
CA VAL A 406 1.86 -3.79 -22.12
C VAL A 406 0.79 -3.54 -23.20
N ARG A 407 0.08 -4.58 -23.65
CA ARG A 407 -1.01 -4.40 -24.64
C ARG A 407 -2.13 -3.51 -24.11
N HIS A 408 -2.48 -3.67 -22.84
CA HIS A 408 -3.50 -2.84 -22.19
C HIS A 408 -3.05 -1.38 -22.07
N VAL A 409 -1.83 -1.15 -21.58
CA VAL A 409 -1.23 0.20 -21.48
C VAL A 409 -1.13 0.88 -22.85
N ASN A 410 -0.70 0.16 -23.89
CA ASN A 410 -0.66 0.70 -25.24
C ASN A 410 -2.05 1.08 -25.79
N SER A 411 -3.09 0.31 -25.44
CA SER A 411 -4.47 0.65 -25.78
C SER A 411 -4.91 1.95 -25.09
N ILE A 412 -4.58 2.10 -23.81
CA ILE A 412 -4.83 3.32 -23.02
C ILE A 412 -4.16 4.53 -23.66
N PHE A 413 -2.91 4.42 -24.11
CA PHE A 413 -2.19 5.53 -24.76
C PHE A 413 -2.89 6.00 -26.04
N LYS A 414 -3.42 5.10 -26.88
CA LYS A 414 -4.17 5.48 -28.09
C LYS A 414 -5.42 6.30 -27.75
N ILE A 415 -6.15 5.90 -26.70
CA ILE A 415 -7.32 6.63 -26.20
C ILE A 415 -6.92 8.01 -25.68
N HIS A 416 -5.82 8.09 -24.93
CA HIS A 416 -5.31 9.37 -24.41
C HIS A 416 -4.93 10.35 -25.52
N VAL A 417 -4.31 9.90 -26.62
CA VAL A 417 -3.95 10.79 -27.73
C VAL A 417 -5.19 11.48 -28.29
N ALA A 418 -6.23 10.72 -28.64
CA ALA A 418 -7.46 11.30 -29.21
C ALA A 418 -8.16 12.27 -28.24
N PHE A 419 -8.23 11.90 -26.95
CA PHE A 419 -8.83 12.75 -25.92
C PHE A 419 -8.02 14.03 -25.70
N ASN A 420 -6.71 13.93 -25.49
CA ASN A 420 -5.83 15.07 -25.23
C ASN A 420 -5.81 16.04 -26.43
N MET A 421 -5.86 15.54 -27.67
CA MET A 421 -5.97 16.39 -28.85
C MET A 421 -7.26 17.22 -28.85
N THR A 422 -8.40 16.58 -28.53
CA THR A 422 -9.70 17.26 -28.46
C THR A 422 -9.73 18.27 -27.32
N GLU A 423 -9.20 17.88 -26.17
CA GLU A 423 -9.07 18.74 -24.99
C GLU A 423 -8.23 19.99 -25.28
N ASP A 424 -7.03 19.82 -25.83
CA ASP A 424 -6.14 20.92 -26.19
C ASP A 424 -6.76 21.84 -27.25
N PHE A 425 -7.46 21.26 -28.24
CA PHE A 425 -8.17 22.04 -29.25
C PHE A 425 -9.21 22.98 -28.63
N VAL A 426 -10.07 22.42 -27.78
CA VAL A 426 -11.16 23.17 -27.14
C VAL A 426 -10.60 24.20 -26.14
N LEU A 427 -9.65 23.82 -25.29
CA LEU A 427 -9.17 24.66 -24.19
C LEU A 427 -8.14 25.71 -24.61
N LYS A 428 -7.28 25.43 -25.59
CA LYS A 428 -6.24 26.39 -26.03
C LYS A 428 -6.71 27.23 -27.20
N TYR A 429 -7.26 26.61 -28.24
CA TYR A 429 -7.56 27.30 -29.50
C TYR A 429 -8.98 27.86 -29.55
N ALA A 430 -10.00 27.04 -29.28
CA ALA A 430 -11.38 27.51 -29.31
C ALA A 430 -11.64 28.57 -28.23
N TRP A 431 -11.07 28.39 -27.03
CA TRP A 431 -11.15 29.38 -25.96
C TRP A 431 -10.48 30.71 -26.30
N SER A 432 -9.29 30.67 -26.92
CA SER A 432 -8.60 31.89 -27.35
C SER A 432 -9.39 32.63 -28.43
N ALA A 433 -9.99 31.90 -29.37
CA ALA A 433 -10.86 32.47 -30.40
C ALA A 433 -12.10 33.15 -29.78
N ALA A 434 -12.80 32.47 -28.88
CA ALA A 434 -13.93 33.05 -28.13
C ALA A 434 -13.50 34.30 -27.34
N GLY A 435 -12.32 34.25 -26.71
CA GLY A 435 -11.75 35.38 -25.99
C GLY A 435 -11.48 36.60 -26.87
N TYR A 436 -10.97 36.43 -28.09
CA TYR A 436 -10.79 37.53 -29.03
C TYR A 436 -12.11 38.17 -29.44
N VAL A 437 -13.15 37.37 -29.70
CA VAL A 437 -14.49 37.87 -30.01
C VAL A 437 -15.04 38.70 -28.85
N ILE A 438 -14.87 38.20 -27.62
CA ILE A 438 -15.33 38.87 -26.39
C ILE A 438 -14.58 40.20 -26.16
N ILE A 439 -13.25 40.23 -26.32
CA ILE A 439 -12.47 41.48 -26.21
C ILE A 439 -12.82 42.46 -27.33
N ALA A 440 -13.06 41.98 -28.55
CA ALA A 440 -13.37 42.83 -29.69
C ALA A 440 -14.76 43.46 -29.61
N ALA A 441 -15.71 42.84 -28.91
CA ALA A 441 -17.10 43.29 -28.87
C ALA A 441 -17.28 44.73 -28.36
N PRO A 442 -16.66 45.19 -27.25
CA PRO A 442 -16.69 46.60 -26.87
C PRO A 442 -16.07 47.56 -27.89
N PHE A 443 -15.05 47.14 -28.63
CA PHE A 443 -14.39 47.99 -29.63
C PHE A 443 -15.18 48.07 -30.95
N LEU A 444 -15.85 46.98 -31.35
CA LEU A 444 -16.62 46.89 -32.59
C LEU A 444 -18.06 47.39 -32.41
N PHE A 445 -18.69 47.14 -31.27
CA PHE A 445 -20.12 47.42 -31.02
C PHE A 445 -20.36 48.47 -29.93
N GLY A 446 -19.33 48.90 -29.18
CA GLY A 446 -19.45 49.83 -28.05
C GLY A 446 -19.39 51.32 -28.40
N GLN A 447 -19.56 51.73 -29.67
CA GLN A 447 -19.70 53.15 -30.01
C GLN A 447 -21.05 53.71 -29.52
N LYS A 448 -21.13 54.09 -28.25
CA LYS A 448 -21.97 55.24 -27.90
C LYS A 448 -21.24 56.49 -28.37
N LYS A 449 -21.84 57.18 -29.36
CA LYS A 449 -21.44 58.53 -29.76
C LYS A 449 -21.24 59.39 -28.49
N PRO A 450 -20.16 60.18 -28.37
CA PRO A 450 -20.15 61.24 -27.39
C PRO A 450 -21.21 62.25 -27.82
N GLN A 451 -22.27 62.36 -27.03
CA GLN A 451 -23.23 63.47 -27.09
C GLN A 451 -22.89 64.45 -25.97
N SER A 452 -22.98 65.74 -26.33
CA SER A 452 -22.80 66.96 -25.55
C SER A 452 -21.37 67.32 -25.08
N GLU A 453 -20.63 68.00 -25.95
CA GLU A 453 -19.95 69.25 -25.62
C GLU A 453 -20.22 70.23 -26.77
N SER A 454 -21.37 70.91 -26.68
CA SER A 454 -21.71 72.06 -27.50
C SER A 454 -22.29 73.10 -26.56
N ALA A 455 -21.41 74.03 -26.12
CA ALA A 455 -21.66 75.36 -25.55
C ALA A 455 -20.63 75.63 -24.44
N ASP A 456 -19.45 76.12 -24.83
CA ASP A 456 -18.68 77.20 -24.17
C ASP A 456 -17.21 77.16 -24.60
N GLU A 457 -16.97 77.43 -25.89
CA GLU A 457 -15.66 77.87 -26.38
C GLU A 457 -15.83 79.18 -27.15
N SER A 458 -16.09 80.26 -26.40
CA SER A 458 -16.04 81.63 -26.89
C SER A 458 -15.67 82.60 -25.76
N ALA A 459 -14.58 82.34 -25.02
CA ALA A 459 -13.89 83.36 -24.22
C ALA A 459 -12.61 82.81 -23.53
N ALA A 460 -11.58 82.39 -24.25
CA ALA A 460 -10.23 82.24 -23.67
C ALA A 460 -9.10 82.13 -24.71
N SER A 461 -9.19 82.86 -25.82
CA SER A 461 -8.01 83.13 -26.65
C SER A 461 -7.20 84.26 -26.00
N LEU A 462 -6.32 83.95 -25.05
CA LEU A 462 -5.13 84.75 -24.68
C LEU A 462 -4.32 84.05 -23.56
N ARG A 463 -3.49 83.07 -23.94
CA ARG A 463 -2.12 82.81 -23.43
C ARG A 463 -1.64 81.47 -23.98
N GLY A 464 -0.59 81.53 -24.79
CA GLY A 464 -0.05 80.39 -25.50
C GLY A 464 0.50 79.29 -24.59
N VAL A 465 -0.08 78.09 -24.71
CA VAL A 465 0.60 76.80 -24.60
C VAL A 465 -0.16 75.83 -25.52
N PRO A 466 0.45 75.24 -26.57
CA PRO A 466 -0.23 74.20 -27.34
C PRO A 466 -0.12 72.88 -26.57
N LYS A 467 -1.18 72.47 -25.85
CA LYS A 467 -1.35 71.07 -25.46
C LYS A 467 -2.17 70.36 -26.54
N LYS A 468 -1.48 69.76 -27.53
CA LYS A 468 -2.08 68.72 -28.37
C LYS A 468 -2.42 67.51 -27.49
N PRO A 469 -3.67 66.99 -27.46
CA PRO A 469 -3.88 65.61 -27.04
C PRO A 469 -3.30 64.74 -28.16
N SER A 470 -2.13 64.13 -27.94
CA SER A 470 -1.51 63.29 -28.96
C SER A 470 -2.35 62.03 -29.17
N VAL A 471 -2.71 61.77 -30.43
CA VAL A 471 -3.35 60.53 -30.89
C VAL A 471 -2.61 59.28 -30.37
N ASP A 472 -1.29 59.39 -30.18
CA ASP A 472 -0.40 58.36 -29.61
C ASP A 472 -0.76 57.96 -28.17
N SER A 473 -1.25 58.88 -27.33
CA SER A 473 -1.62 58.59 -25.93
C SER A 473 -2.93 57.78 -25.83
N THR A 474 -3.88 58.05 -26.72
CA THR A 474 -5.14 57.32 -26.84
C THR A 474 -4.92 55.92 -27.41
N VAL A 475 -3.99 55.77 -28.37
CA VAL A 475 -3.60 54.46 -28.92
C VAL A 475 -2.82 53.64 -27.88
N ALA A 476 -1.92 54.26 -27.12
CA ALA A 476 -1.15 53.58 -26.07
C ALA A 476 -2.03 53.05 -24.93
N SER A 477 -3.02 53.82 -24.46
CA SER A 477 -3.96 53.40 -23.40
C SER A 477 -4.94 52.31 -23.86
N LYS A 478 -5.42 52.38 -25.12
CA LYS A 478 -6.21 51.30 -25.74
C LYS A 478 -5.38 50.02 -25.87
N THR A 479 -4.11 50.13 -26.23
CA THR A 479 -3.18 49.00 -26.36
C THR A 479 -2.85 48.37 -25.00
N GLU A 480 -2.62 49.17 -23.96
CA GLU A 480 -2.44 48.69 -22.57
C GLU A 480 -3.64 47.86 -22.11
N SER A 481 -4.85 48.41 -22.28
CA SER A 481 -6.09 47.75 -21.89
C SER A 481 -6.33 46.46 -22.69
N TYR A 482 -6.06 46.47 -23.99
CA TYR A 482 -6.15 45.28 -24.84
C TYR A 482 -5.19 44.18 -24.40
N ILE A 483 -3.91 44.50 -24.17
CA ILE A 483 -2.88 43.53 -23.78
C ILE A 483 -3.16 42.96 -22.39
N SER A 484 -3.56 43.81 -21.45
CA SER A 484 -3.94 43.38 -20.10
C SER A 484 -5.15 42.45 -20.12
N ASN A 485 -6.24 42.82 -20.82
CA ASN A 485 -7.43 41.99 -20.96
C ASN A 485 -7.13 40.67 -21.67
N ARG A 486 -6.29 40.68 -22.71
CA ARG A 486 -5.84 39.47 -23.42
C ARG A 486 -5.06 38.53 -22.50
N ARG A 487 -4.12 39.07 -21.71
CA ARG A 487 -3.33 38.28 -20.74
C ARG A 487 -4.23 37.65 -19.68
N LEU A 488 -5.19 38.41 -19.15
CA LEU A 488 -6.16 37.94 -18.17
C LEU A 488 -7.06 36.84 -18.76
N LEU A 489 -7.52 36.97 -20.01
CA LEU A 489 -8.28 35.91 -20.69
C LEU A 489 -7.48 34.64 -20.92
N LEU A 490 -6.23 34.75 -21.37
CA LEU A 490 -5.35 33.59 -21.51
C LEU A 490 -5.08 32.91 -20.16
N SER A 491 -4.95 33.70 -19.09
CA SER A 491 -4.79 33.17 -17.73
C SER A 491 -6.06 32.51 -17.21
N LEU A 492 -7.24 33.04 -17.56
CA LEU A 492 -8.55 32.44 -17.25
C LEU A 492 -8.78 31.14 -18.02
N ALA A 493 -8.34 31.07 -19.28
CA ALA A 493 -8.33 29.83 -20.08
C ALA A 493 -7.42 28.77 -19.45
N ASP A 494 -6.20 29.14 -19.04
CA ASP A 494 -5.27 28.24 -18.33
C ASP A 494 -5.82 27.80 -16.97
N ALA A 495 -6.51 28.68 -16.25
CA ALA A 495 -7.19 28.30 -15.01
C ALA A 495 -8.35 27.32 -15.28
N GLY A 496 -9.18 27.58 -16.28
CA GLY A 496 -10.28 26.71 -16.68
C GLY A 496 -9.81 25.33 -17.15
N SER A 497 -8.71 25.28 -17.92
CA SER A 497 -8.13 24.01 -18.38
C SER A 497 -7.58 23.18 -17.23
N ARG A 498 -6.84 23.80 -16.29
CA ARG A 498 -6.37 23.14 -15.06
C ARG A 498 -7.51 22.63 -14.20
N LEU A 499 -8.61 23.38 -14.10
CA LEU A 499 -9.79 22.92 -13.38
C LEU A 499 -10.39 21.68 -14.05
N MET A 500 -10.38 21.60 -15.38
CA MET A 500 -10.84 20.43 -16.10
C MET A 500 -9.95 19.21 -15.84
N TYR A 501 -8.62 19.38 -15.85
CA TYR A 501 -7.67 18.34 -15.45
C TYR A 501 -7.90 17.84 -14.02
N SER A 502 -8.29 18.73 -13.10
CA SER A 502 -8.56 18.36 -11.71
C SER A 502 -9.72 17.37 -11.56
N TYR A 503 -10.63 17.27 -12.54
CA TYR A 503 -11.68 16.26 -12.54
C TYR A 503 -11.11 14.84 -12.71
N LYS A 504 -10.07 14.67 -13.53
CA LYS A 504 -9.36 13.38 -13.66
C LYS A 504 -8.73 12.98 -12.34
N GLU A 505 -8.01 13.90 -11.70
CA GLU A 505 -7.41 13.67 -10.37
C GLU A 505 -8.47 13.37 -9.30
N LEU A 506 -9.63 14.03 -9.37
CA LEU A 506 -10.76 13.77 -8.48
C LEU A 506 -11.38 12.38 -8.71
N ALA A 507 -11.44 11.91 -9.96
CA ALA A 507 -11.90 10.56 -10.28
C ALA A 507 -10.89 9.48 -9.82
N GLU A 508 -9.60 9.72 -10.00
CA GLU A 508 -8.53 8.87 -9.45
C GLU A 508 -8.61 8.81 -7.92
N LEU A 509 -8.78 9.97 -7.27
CA LEU A 509 -8.99 10.06 -5.83
C LEU A 509 -10.21 9.25 -5.39
N ALA A 510 -11.32 9.26 -6.14
CA ALA A 510 -12.50 8.48 -5.81
C ALA A 510 -12.22 6.97 -5.82
N GLY A 511 -11.40 6.49 -6.75
CA GLY A 511 -10.92 5.11 -6.78
C GLY A 511 -10.12 4.75 -5.52
N PHE A 512 -9.09 5.54 -5.20
CA PHE A 512 -8.27 5.30 -4.00
C PHE A 512 -9.07 5.47 -2.70
N THR A 513 -10.01 6.43 -2.64
CA THR A 513 -10.90 6.65 -1.50
C THR A 513 -11.73 5.41 -1.24
N SER A 514 -12.34 4.82 -2.27
CA SER A 514 -13.13 3.59 -2.13
C SER A 514 -12.27 2.44 -1.62
N ARG A 515 -11.05 2.25 -2.16
CA ARG A 515 -10.15 1.17 -1.73
C ARG A 515 -9.69 1.33 -0.27
N VAL A 516 -9.20 2.52 0.09
CA VAL A 516 -8.78 2.84 1.47
C VAL A 516 -9.95 2.72 2.44
N TYR A 517 -11.13 3.18 2.06
CA TYR A 517 -12.32 3.04 2.88
C TYR A 517 -12.72 1.57 3.06
N THR A 518 -12.68 0.74 1.99
CA THR A 518 -12.92 -0.71 2.10
C THR A 518 -11.95 -1.35 3.07
N LEU A 519 -10.65 -1.06 2.96
CA LEU A 519 -9.64 -1.56 3.89
C LEU A 519 -10.01 -1.25 5.35
N ILE A 520 -10.23 0.04 5.66
CA ILE A 520 -10.51 0.49 7.02
C ILE A 520 -11.84 -0.11 7.54
N SER A 521 -12.86 -0.17 6.68
CA SER A 521 -14.16 -0.75 6.99
C SER A 521 -14.06 -2.25 7.29
N THR A 522 -13.36 -3.01 6.47
CA THR A 522 -13.12 -4.44 6.68
C THR A 522 -12.36 -4.68 7.98
N LEU A 523 -11.30 -3.92 8.27
CA LEU A 523 -10.55 -4.03 9.53
C LEU A 523 -11.42 -3.71 10.77
N HIS A 524 -12.29 -2.70 10.69
CA HIS A 524 -13.25 -2.38 11.75
C HIS A 524 -14.28 -3.49 11.98
N LEU A 525 -14.77 -4.12 10.91
CA LEU A 525 -15.71 -5.24 10.98
C LEU A 525 -15.04 -6.49 11.58
N LEU A 526 -13.83 -6.82 11.13
CA LEU A 526 -13.02 -7.93 11.66
C LEU A 526 -12.67 -7.76 13.14
N ASN A 527 -12.38 -6.52 13.57
CA ASN A 527 -12.13 -6.23 14.98
C ASN A 527 -13.35 -6.51 15.89
N LYS A 528 -14.56 -6.51 15.32
CA LYS A 528 -15.81 -6.91 15.99
C LYS A 528 -16.28 -8.33 15.60
N GLU A 529 -15.41 -9.12 14.98
CA GLU A 529 -15.69 -10.51 14.59
C GLU A 529 -16.87 -10.63 13.62
N ARG A 530 -17.03 -9.62 12.75
CA ARG A 530 -18.07 -9.58 11.72
C ARG A 530 -17.46 -9.87 10.35
N TYR A 531 -17.68 -11.09 9.90
CA TYR A 531 -17.28 -11.56 8.57
C TYR A 531 -18.39 -11.28 7.54
N GLN A 532 -18.06 -11.47 6.26
CA GLN A 532 -19.05 -11.43 5.20
C GLN A 532 -19.94 -12.68 5.30
N SER A 533 -21.26 -12.47 5.32
CA SER A 533 -22.23 -13.57 5.25
C SER A 533 -22.48 -13.95 3.80
N MET A 534 -22.62 -15.24 3.56
CA MET A 534 -22.91 -15.83 2.25
C MET A 534 -24.35 -16.39 2.25
N PRO A 535 -25.11 -16.22 1.15
CA PRO A 535 -26.42 -16.86 1.03
C PRO A 535 -26.22 -18.38 1.00
N ARG A 536 -27.12 -19.11 1.66
CA ARG A 536 -27.12 -20.59 1.64
C ARG A 536 -27.37 -21.07 0.21
N PRO A 537 -26.55 -21.99 -0.33
CA PRO A 537 -26.79 -22.61 -1.62
C PRO A 537 -28.15 -23.32 -1.68
N LEU A 538 -28.87 -23.17 -2.80
CA LEU A 538 -30.20 -23.77 -2.99
C LEU A 538 -30.15 -25.30 -3.14
N ASP A 539 -29.00 -25.86 -3.52
CA ASP A 539 -28.75 -27.30 -3.67
C ASP A 539 -28.47 -28.01 -2.33
N LEU A 540 -28.17 -27.25 -1.26
CA LEU A 540 -27.90 -27.82 0.07
C LEU A 540 -29.24 -28.05 0.82
N PRO A 541 -29.65 -29.31 1.09
CA PRO A 541 -30.91 -29.59 1.75
C PRO A 541 -30.94 -28.97 3.16
N ALA A 542 -32.13 -28.51 3.59
CA ALA A 542 -32.31 -27.64 4.76
C ALA A 542 -31.84 -28.24 6.10
N ASP A 543 -31.77 -29.57 6.16
CA ASP A 543 -31.35 -30.39 7.30
C ASP A 543 -29.83 -30.42 7.51
N LYS A 544 -29.02 -30.20 6.46
CA LYS A 544 -27.56 -30.16 6.59
C LYS A 544 -27.07 -28.85 7.22
N PRO A 545 -26.02 -28.88 8.06
CA PRO A 545 -25.44 -27.65 8.59
C PRO A 545 -24.79 -26.84 7.46
N PHE A 546 -24.99 -25.51 7.50
CA PHE A 546 -24.33 -24.57 6.61
C PHE A 546 -23.42 -23.66 7.43
N TYR A 547 -22.11 -23.82 7.25
CA TYR A 547 -21.11 -23.12 8.03
C TYR A 547 -20.69 -21.82 7.34
N ASP A 548 -21.43 -20.75 7.67
CA ASP A 548 -21.14 -19.38 7.22
C ASP A 548 -20.40 -18.59 8.30
N LEU A 549 -19.31 -17.93 7.92
CA LEU A 549 -18.56 -17.05 8.82
C LEU A 549 -19.40 -15.84 9.27
N GLY A 550 -20.42 -15.46 8.52
CA GLY A 550 -21.40 -14.45 8.94
C GLY A 550 -22.32 -14.89 10.09
N HIS A 551 -22.47 -16.20 10.31
CA HIS A 551 -23.41 -16.79 11.26
C HIS A 551 -22.72 -17.83 12.17
N ILE A 552 -21.86 -17.34 13.06
CA ILE A 552 -21.15 -18.16 14.06
C ILE A 552 -22.05 -18.32 15.30
N GLN A 553 -22.35 -19.57 15.69
CA GLN A 553 -23.22 -19.88 16.83
C GLN A 553 -22.45 -20.35 18.08
N GLY A 554 -21.21 -20.82 17.91
CA GLY A 554 -20.40 -21.34 19.00
C GLY A 554 -19.95 -20.27 19.99
N LYS A 555 -19.66 -20.71 21.23
CA LYS A 555 -19.24 -19.84 22.33
C LYS A 555 -17.83 -20.17 22.76
N VAL A 556 -17.00 -19.14 22.93
CA VAL A 556 -15.65 -19.26 23.49
C VAL A 556 -15.62 -18.62 24.87
N VAL A 557 -15.26 -19.41 25.89
CA VAL A 557 -15.04 -18.95 27.26
C VAL A 557 -13.54 -18.92 27.50
N ALA A 558 -12.99 -17.71 27.66
CA ALA A 558 -11.57 -17.52 27.95
C ALA A 558 -11.33 -17.42 29.46
N GLY A 559 -10.20 -17.95 29.93
CA GLY A 559 -9.76 -17.87 31.32
C GLY A 559 -10.07 -19.11 32.17
N SER A 560 -10.43 -20.24 31.56
CA SER A 560 -10.51 -21.53 32.27
C SER A 560 -9.11 -22.10 32.54
N ASP A 561 -8.98 -22.95 33.56
CA ASP A 561 -7.72 -23.64 33.85
C ASP A 561 -7.43 -24.83 32.94
N SER A 562 -8.45 -25.33 32.26
CA SER A 562 -8.40 -26.48 31.34
C SER A 562 -8.83 -26.08 29.93
N VAL A 563 -8.49 -26.92 28.95
CA VAL A 563 -9.02 -26.83 27.58
C VAL A 563 -10.18 -27.81 27.46
N VAL A 564 -11.40 -27.29 27.24
CA VAL A 564 -12.62 -28.11 27.16
C VAL A 564 -13.34 -27.83 25.84
N PHE A 565 -13.53 -28.88 25.07
CA PHE A 565 -14.44 -28.92 23.93
C PHE A 565 -15.74 -29.58 24.38
N ASP A 566 -16.87 -28.91 24.17
CA ASP A 566 -18.22 -29.44 24.39
C ASP A 566 -19.00 -29.32 23.08
N LYS A 567 -19.16 -30.45 22.38
CA LYS A 567 -19.83 -30.58 21.09
C LYS A 567 -19.38 -29.56 20.05
N VAL A 568 -18.07 -29.39 19.90
CA VAL A 568 -17.49 -28.41 18.98
C VAL A 568 -17.26 -29.03 17.60
N SER A 569 -17.96 -28.54 16.58
CA SER A 569 -17.63 -28.88 15.18
C SER A 569 -16.43 -28.08 14.69
N ILE A 570 -15.41 -28.78 14.21
CA ILE A 570 -14.21 -28.20 13.60
C ILE A 570 -14.44 -28.08 12.11
N VAL A 571 -14.47 -26.84 11.61
CA VAL A 571 -14.82 -26.54 10.23
C VAL A 571 -13.69 -25.75 9.58
N ALA A 572 -13.23 -26.18 8.42
CA ALA A 572 -12.33 -25.43 7.55
C ALA A 572 -13.06 -24.23 6.93
N PRO A 573 -12.68 -23.00 7.28
CA PRO A 573 -13.24 -21.82 6.64
C PRO A 573 -12.86 -21.78 5.16
N ALA A 574 -13.86 -21.56 4.31
CA ALA A 574 -13.68 -21.42 2.86
C ALA A 574 -14.15 -20.01 2.43
N PRO A 575 -13.34 -18.96 2.68
CA PRO A 575 -13.75 -17.60 2.36
C PRO A 575 -13.99 -17.45 0.84
N GLY A 576 -15.18 -16.97 0.47
CA GLY A 576 -15.52 -16.70 -0.93
C GLY A 576 -15.96 -17.91 -1.76
N LEU A 577 -16.00 -19.13 -1.21
CA LEU A 577 -16.60 -20.29 -1.90
C LEU A 577 -18.09 -20.38 -1.57
N GLU A 578 -18.94 -20.48 -2.60
CA GLU A 578 -20.41 -20.52 -2.46
C GLU A 578 -20.90 -21.60 -1.49
N ARG A 579 -20.16 -22.70 -1.36
CA ARG A 579 -20.53 -23.84 -0.51
C ARG A 579 -20.24 -23.67 0.98
N GLY A 580 -19.61 -22.57 1.40
CA GLY A 580 -19.27 -22.33 2.81
C GLY A 580 -18.15 -23.24 3.33
N GLY A 581 -17.95 -23.25 4.65
CA GLY A 581 -16.89 -24.04 5.29
C GLY A 581 -17.14 -25.55 5.26
N GLU A 582 -16.06 -26.33 5.17
CA GLU A 582 -16.08 -27.79 5.17
C GLU A 582 -15.92 -28.34 6.60
N GLU A 583 -16.87 -29.14 7.07
CA GLU A 583 -16.78 -29.78 8.39
C GLU A 583 -15.76 -30.92 8.37
N LEU A 584 -14.73 -30.81 9.21
CA LEU A 584 -13.64 -31.79 9.30
C LEU A 584 -13.84 -32.75 10.48
N VAL A 585 -14.29 -32.24 11.62
CA VAL A 585 -14.56 -33.04 12.84
C VAL A 585 -15.90 -32.62 13.41
N LYS A 586 -16.76 -33.59 13.72
CA LYS A 586 -18.12 -33.36 14.19
C LYS A 586 -18.24 -33.52 15.70
N ASP A 587 -18.93 -32.57 16.36
CA ASP A 587 -19.32 -32.64 17.77
C ASP A 587 -18.18 -33.04 18.74
N LEU A 588 -16.97 -32.51 18.55
CA LEU A 588 -15.80 -32.85 19.38
C LEU A 588 -16.05 -32.53 20.85
N THR A 589 -15.89 -33.53 21.71
CA THR A 589 -16.03 -33.39 23.16
C THR A 589 -14.79 -33.95 23.84
N LEU A 590 -13.98 -33.08 24.45
CA LEU A 590 -12.69 -33.42 25.04
C LEU A 590 -12.38 -32.48 26.18
N CYS A 591 -11.80 -32.98 27.27
CA CYS A 591 -11.34 -32.17 28.39
C CYS A 591 -9.86 -32.44 28.64
N VAL A 592 -9.05 -31.39 28.69
CA VAL A 592 -7.60 -31.46 28.96
C VAL A 592 -7.29 -30.62 30.17
N LYS A 593 -6.97 -31.26 31.30
CA LYS A 593 -6.56 -30.56 32.52
C LYS A 593 -5.05 -30.27 32.50
N PRO A 594 -4.59 -29.31 33.31
CA PRO A 594 -3.15 -29.11 33.50
C PRO A 594 -2.46 -30.41 33.94
N GLY A 595 -1.36 -30.76 33.26
CA GLY A 595 -0.61 -32.00 33.48
C GLY A 595 -1.11 -33.21 32.68
N GLU A 596 -2.32 -33.18 32.11
CA GLU A 596 -2.80 -34.24 31.22
C GLU A 596 -2.26 -34.02 29.80
N HIS A 597 -1.33 -34.87 29.36
CA HIS A 597 -0.68 -34.75 28.06
C HIS A 597 -1.45 -35.54 27.00
N ILE A 598 -1.84 -34.89 25.89
CA ILE A 598 -2.66 -35.49 24.83
C ILE A 598 -1.91 -35.56 23.51
N LEU A 599 -2.00 -36.71 22.85
CA LEU A 599 -1.53 -36.93 21.48
C LEU A 599 -2.73 -36.98 20.52
N ILE A 600 -2.70 -36.19 19.46
CA ILE A 600 -3.71 -36.15 18.40
C ILE A 600 -3.11 -36.80 17.14
N THR A 601 -3.72 -37.89 16.70
CA THR A 601 -3.30 -38.67 15.52
C THR A 601 -4.45 -38.86 14.52
N GLY A 602 -4.14 -39.26 13.29
CA GLY A 602 -5.14 -39.55 12.24
C GLY A 602 -4.64 -39.25 10.83
N PRO A 603 -5.36 -39.64 9.76
CA PRO A 603 -4.91 -39.47 8.38
C PRO A 603 -4.60 -38.01 7.98
N ASN A 604 -3.83 -37.84 6.91
CA ASN A 604 -3.54 -36.50 6.37
C ASN A 604 -4.83 -35.82 5.88
N GLY A 605 -5.00 -34.53 6.18
CA GLY A 605 -6.17 -33.75 5.77
C GLY A 605 -7.40 -33.83 6.68
N VAL A 606 -7.42 -34.70 7.70
CA VAL A 606 -8.59 -34.90 8.59
C VAL A 606 -8.89 -33.75 9.56
N GLY A 607 -8.05 -32.72 9.63
CA GLY A 607 -8.30 -31.55 10.50
C GLY A 607 -7.55 -31.53 11.84
N LYS A 608 -6.48 -32.30 12.03
CA LYS A 608 -5.65 -32.25 13.25
C LYS A 608 -5.14 -30.83 13.57
N THR A 609 -4.49 -30.19 12.59
CA THR A 609 -4.04 -28.80 12.70
C THR A 609 -5.21 -27.81 12.82
N ALA A 610 -6.40 -28.17 12.33
CA ALA A 610 -7.59 -27.33 12.47
C ALA A 610 -8.06 -27.24 13.93
N ILE A 611 -7.99 -28.33 14.70
CA ILE A 611 -8.24 -28.32 16.15
C ILE A 611 -7.32 -27.29 16.83
N ALA A 612 -6.02 -27.37 16.53
CA ALA A 612 -5.02 -26.42 17.01
C ALA A 612 -5.36 -24.95 16.67
N ARG A 613 -5.80 -24.67 15.43
CA ARG A 613 -6.21 -23.33 15.00
C ARG A 613 -7.44 -22.81 15.74
N VAL A 614 -8.39 -23.69 16.08
CA VAL A 614 -9.57 -23.34 16.88
C VAL A 614 -9.17 -23.00 18.32
N VAL A 615 -8.31 -23.81 18.95
CA VAL A 615 -7.80 -23.53 20.32
C VAL A 615 -7.01 -22.23 20.36
N ALA A 616 -6.16 -21.97 19.36
CA ALA A 616 -5.40 -20.72 19.25
C ALA A 616 -6.28 -19.49 18.96
N GLY A 617 -7.57 -19.66 18.67
CA GLY A 617 -8.48 -18.57 18.28
C GLY A 617 -8.23 -18.01 16.88
N LEU A 618 -7.47 -18.72 16.05
CA LEU A 618 -7.25 -18.39 14.64
C LEU A 618 -8.48 -18.73 13.81
N TRP A 619 -9.14 -19.86 14.09
CA TRP A 619 -10.41 -20.25 13.47
C TRP A 619 -11.57 -20.07 14.46
N PRO A 620 -12.75 -19.64 14.01
CA PRO A 620 -13.91 -19.47 14.88
C PRO A 620 -14.51 -20.82 15.29
N VAL A 621 -15.14 -20.84 16.45
CA VAL A 621 -15.96 -21.96 16.92
C VAL A 621 -17.36 -21.82 16.31
N PHE A 622 -17.66 -22.58 15.25
CA PHE A 622 -18.93 -22.46 14.55
C PHE A 622 -20.13 -22.92 15.38
N GLN A 623 -19.96 -24.02 16.13
CA GLN A 623 -20.97 -24.64 16.99
C GLN A 623 -20.31 -25.19 18.25
N GLY A 624 -21.11 -25.43 19.30
CA GLY A 624 -20.63 -25.94 20.58
C GLY A 624 -20.01 -24.86 21.48
N ARG A 625 -19.27 -25.32 22.50
CA ARG A 625 -18.60 -24.46 23.48
C ARG A 625 -17.14 -24.87 23.63
N LEU A 626 -16.25 -23.90 23.49
CA LEU A 626 -14.82 -24.05 23.77
C LEU A 626 -14.48 -23.26 25.03
N GLU A 627 -13.95 -23.93 26.04
CA GLU A 627 -13.30 -23.30 27.18
C GLU A 627 -11.80 -23.45 27.03
N ARG A 628 -11.06 -22.36 27.26
CA ARG A 628 -9.60 -22.41 27.25
C ARG A 628 -8.98 -21.35 28.18
N PRO A 629 -7.71 -21.56 28.57
CA PRO A 629 -6.92 -20.53 29.24
C PRO A 629 -6.80 -19.24 28.43
N SER A 630 -6.27 -18.21 29.11
CA SER A 630 -5.89 -16.97 28.43
C SER A 630 -4.90 -17.27 27.31
N ILE A 631 -4.95 -16.50 26.23
CA ILE A 631 -4.05 -16.67 25.08
C ILE A 631 -2.58 -16.56 25.52
N GLN A 632 -2.29 -15.78 26.56
CA GLN A 632 -0.93 -15.59 27.09
C GLN A 632 -0.37 -16.85 27.76
N ASP A 633 -1.24 -17.76 28.22
CA ASP A 633 -0.86 -19.02 28.88
C ASP A 633 -0.69 -20.19 27.90
N ILE A 634 -0.95 -19.95 26.61
CA ILE A 634 -0.90 -20.96 25.55
C ILE A 634 0.17 -20.54 24.54
N MET A 635 1.10 -21.44 24.24
CA MET A 635 2.04 -21.26 23.14
C MET A 635 1.80 -22.29 22.04
N PHE A 636 1.78 -21.82 20.80
CA PHE A 636 1.63 -22.67 19.62
C PHE A 636 2.96 -22.81 18.89
N LEU A 637 3.40 -24.06 18.67
CA LEU A 637 4.50 -24.38 17.77
C LEU A 637 3.96 -24.94 16.45
N PRO A 638 4.01 -24.17 15.35
CA PRO A 638 3.53 -24.63 14.05
C PRO A 638 4.47 -25.67 13.43
N GLN A 639 3.93 -26.49 12.52
CA GLN A 639 4.69 -27.44 11.69
C GLN A 639 5.86 -26.78 10.94
N ARG A 640 5.67 -25.54 10.48
CA ARG A 640 6.70 -24.70 9.88
C ARG A 640 7.08 -23.57 10.85
N PRO A 641 8.20 -23.69 11.58
CA PRO A 641 8.62 -22.66 12.54
C PRO A 641 8.85 -21.31 11.85
N TYR A 642 8.22 -20.27 12.39
CA TYR A 642 8.51 -18.88 11.99
C TYR A 642 9.85 -18.45 12.59
N LEU A 643 10.71 -17.77 11.83
CA LEU A 643 11.94 -17.16 12.35
C LEU A 643 11.85 -15.65 12.16
N SER A 644 12.08 -14.90 13.23
CA SER A 644 11.98 -13.45 13.20
C SER A 644 13.17 -12.85 12.46
N VAL A 645 12.95 -11.72 11.78
CA VAL A 645 14.06 -10.91 11.24
C VAL A 645 14.74 -10.24 12.43
N GLY A 646 15.91 -10.75 12.83
CA GLY A 646 16.47 -10.40 14.12
C GLY A 646 17.83 -11.03 14.45
N SER A 647 18.30 -10.83 15.67
CA SER A 647 19.49 -11.50 16.19
C SER A 647 19.22 -12.98 16.55
N LEU A 648 20.27 -13.75 16.85
CA LEU A 648 20.12 -15.14 17.31
C LEU A 648 19.37 -15.19 18.65
N ARG A 649 19.68 -14.26 19.56
CA ARG A 649 18.98 -14.09 20.84
C ARG A 649 17.48 -13.85 20.62
N GLU A 650 17.14 -12.95 19.70
CA GLU A 650 15.76 -12.63 19.34
C GLU A 650 15.00 -13.86 18.83
N GLN A 651 15.70 -14.86 18.25
CA GLN A 651 15.06 -16.13 17.90
C GLN A 651 14.60 -16.90 19.12
N VAL A 652 15.31 -16.93 20.25
CA VAL A 652 14.91 -17.71 21.43
C VAL A 652 13.83 -16.98 22.22
N ILE A 653 13.95 -15.66 22.36
CA ILE A 653 13.06 -14.88 23.22
C ILE A 653 11.73 -14.48 22.57
N TYR A 654 11.60 -14.57 21.24
CA TYR A 654 10.36 -14.23 20.53
C TYR A 654 9.15 -14.98 21.13
N PRO A 655 8.02 -14.30 21.43
CA PRO A 655 7.63 -12.95 21.00
C PRO A 655 8.05 -11.79 21.93
N TYR A 656 8.83 -12.04 22.99
CA TYR A 656 9.32 -10.97 23.86
C TYR A 656 10.32 -10.08 23.12
N THR A 657 10.27 -8.79 23.45
CA THR A 657 11.29 -7.82 23.10
C THR A 657 12.51 -7.95 24.00
N TYR A 658 13.66 -7.43 23.57
CA TYR A 658 14.87 -7.45 24.39
C TYR A 658 14.69 -6.79 25.78
N PRO A 659 14.00 -5.64 25.93
CA PRO A 659 13.70 -5.08 27.25
C PRO A 659 12.85 -5.99 28.15
N GLU A 660 11.88 -6.71 27.58
CA GLU A 660 11.07 -7.69 28.32
C GLU A 660 11.90 -8.89 28.77
N HIS A 661 12.84 -9.34 27.93
CA HIS A 661 13.81 -10.35 28.30
C HIS A 661 14.70 -9.88 29.48
N VAL A 662 15.26 -8.66 29.42
CA VAL A 662 16.05 -8.12 30.53
C VAL A 662 15.20 -7.98 31.80
N ALA A 663 13.94 -7.55 31.69
CA ALA A 663 13.01 -7.47 32.81
C ALA A 663 12.64 -8.84 33.41
N SER A 664 12.71 -9.92 32.62
CA SER A 664 12.50 -11.29 33.11
C SER A 664 13.64 -11.78 34.02
N GLY A 665 14.77 -11.08 34.06
CA GLY A 665 15.93 -11.41 34.89
C GLY A 665 16.79 -12.56 34.37
N ARG A 666 16.48 -13.13 33.19
CA ARG A 666 17.25 -14.21 32.58
C ARG A 666 18.49 -13.70 31.87
N THR A 667 19.59 -14.46 31.95
CA THR A 667 20.88 -14.10 31.35
C THR A 667 21.20 -14.90 30.09
N ASP A 668 22.32 -14.59 29.43
CA ASP A 668 22.82 -15.34 28.27
C ASP A 668 23.16 -16.79 28.63
N GLU A 669 23.59 -17.03 29.86
CA GLU A 669 23.83 -18.37 30.41
C GLU A 669 22.53 -19.17 30.51
N ASP A 670 21.42 -18.54 30.89
CA ASP A 670 20.10 -19.19 30.87
C ASP A 670 19.66 -19.52 29.44
N LEU A 671 19.93 -18.62 28.49
CA LEU A 671 19.64 -18.89 27.07
C LEU A 671 20.51 -20.03 26.54
N LEU A 672 21.78 -20.08 26.95
CA LEU A 672 22.69 -21.14 26.55
C LEU A 672 22.29 -22.49 27.15
N SER A 673 21.83 -22.54 28.40
CA SER A 673 21.32 -23.78 29.01
C SER A 673 20.07 -24.29 28.28
N ILE A 674 19.15 -23.40 27.90
CA ILE A 674 18.00 -23.77 27.07
C ILE A 674 18.46 -24.31 25.70
N LEU A 675 19.47 -23.69 25.07
CA LEU A 675 20.04 -24.22 23.83
C LEU A 675 20.75 -25.56 24.04
N GLN A 676 21.31 -25.84 25.21
CA GLN A 676 21.87 -27.16 25.54
C GLN A 676 20.76 -28.21 25.62
N ASP A 677 19.64 -27.90 26.30
CA ASP A 677 18.48 -28.79 26.43
C ASP A 677 17.90 -29.20 25.06
N VAL A 678 17.99 -28.30 24.06
CA VAL A 678 17.55 -28.60 22.67
C VAL A 678 18.69 -28.93 21.71
N HIS A 679 19.90 -29.24 22.20
CA HIS A 679 21.07 -29.61 21.39
C HIS A 679 21.43 -28.59 20.29
N LEU A 680 21.35 -27.30 20.60
CA LEU A 680 21.72 -26.16 19.75
C LEU A 680 22.81 -25.27 20.36
N ALA A 681 23.47 -25.69 21.44
CA ALA A 681 24.50 -24.92 22.13
C ALA A 681 25.71 -24.51 21.27
N TYR A 682 25.93 -25.18 20.13
CA TYR A 682 26.99 -24.83 19.18
C TYR A 682 26.63 -23.63 18.27
N LEU A 683 25.36 -23.26 18.16
CA LEU A 683 24.91 -22.21 17.24
C LEU A 683 25.52 -20.84 17.53
N PRO A 684 25.58 -20.34 18.79
CA PRO A 684 26.20 -19.05 19.07
C PRO A 684 27.65 -18.99 18.57
N THR A 685 28.44 -20.04 18.81
CA THR A 685 29.84 -20.10 18.36
C THR A 685 29.95 -20.19 16.84
N ARG A 686 29.11 -21.00 16.19
CA ARG A 686 29.11 -21.19 14.73
C ARG A 686 28.74 -19.91 13.97
N GLU A 687 27.78 -19.16 14.49
CA GLU A 687 27.16 -18.04 13.77
C GLU A 687 27.73 -16.67 14.13
N GLY A 688 28.69 -16.59 15.07
CA GLY A 688 29.36 -15.34 15.44
C GLY A 688 28.76 -14.61 16.66
N GLY A 689 28.00 -15.31 17.49
CA GLY A 689 27.47 -14.83 18.77
C GLY A 689 25.97 -14.56 18.78
N TRP A 690 25.46 -14.17 19.95
CA TRP A 690 24.03 -13.91 20.20
C TRP A 690 23.47 -12.72 19.42
N GLU A 691 24.31 -11.74 19.10
CA GLU A 691 23.94 -10.49 18.44
C GLU A 691 24.03 -10.56 16.91
N THR A 692 24.54 -11.66 16.34
CA THR A 692 24.58 -11.89 14.90
C THR A 692 23.17 -11.74 14.32
N ARG A 693 23.03 -11.02 13.20
CA ARG A 693 21.79 -10.89 12.43
C ARG A 693 21.96 -11.49 11.04
N LYS A 694 21.11 -12.44 10.67
CA LYS A 694 21.08 -13.12 9.37
C LYS A 694 19.64 -13.43 8.97
N GLU A 695 19.44 -13.80 7.70
CA GLU A 695 18.18 -14.44 7.30
C GLU A 695 18.18 -15.89 7.80
N TRP A 696 17.75 -16.08 9.05
CA TRP A 696 17.78 -17.37 9.73
C TRP A 696 17.00 -18.47 9.02
N LYS A 697 16.01 -18.09 8.20
CA LYS A 697 15.26 -19.01 7.35
C LYS A 697 16.17 -19.77 6.38
N ASP A 698 17.20 -19.13 5.86
CA ASP A 698 18.07 -19.72 4.82
C ASP A 698 19.34 -20.34 5.44
N VAL A 699 19.69 -19.93 6.66
CA VAL A 699 20.89 -20.39 7.38
C VAL A 699 20.65 -21.67 8.19
N LEU A 700 19.50 -21.79 8.87
CA LEU A 700 19.19 -22.93 9.71
C LEU A 700 18.65 -24.11 8.90
N SER A 701 19.09 -25.32 9.23
CA SER A 701 18.50 -26.56 8.70
C SER A 701 17.09 -26.79 9.25
N GLY A 702 16.28 -27.63 8.59
CA GLY A 702 14.91 -27.94 9.03
C GLY A 702 14.81 -28.43 10.49
N GLY A 703 15.71 -29.34 10.89
CA GLY A 703 15.78 -29.82 12.28
C GLY A 703 16.20 -28.73 13.27
N GLU A 704 17.15 -27.85 12.90
CA GLU A 704 17.52 -26.71 13.75
C GLU A 704 16.39 -25.70 13.91
N LYS A 705 15.61 -25.44 12.86
CA LYS A 705 14.41 -24.57 12.93
C LYS A 705 13.40 -25.10 13.94
N GLN A 706 13.16 -26.41 13.93
CA GLN A 706 12.24 -27.08 14.84
C GLN A 706 12.74 -27.08 16.29
N ARG A 707 14.02 -27.41 16.51
CA ARG A 707 14.66 -27.32 17.84
C ARG A 707 14.68 -25.89 18.38
N MET A 708 14.84 -24.88 17.51
CA MET A 708 14.69 -23.47 17.89
C MET A 708 13.26 -23.14 18.33
N GLY A 709 12.25 -23.71 17.66
CA GLY A 709 10.85 -23.63 18.10
C GLY A 709 10.67 -24.19 19.52
N MET A 710 11.28 -25.34 19.80
CA MET A 710 11.25 -25.93 21.14
C MET A 710 12.00 -25.09 22.17
N ALA A 711 13.15 -24.51 21.82
CA ALA A 711 13.88 -23.59 22.69
C ALA A 711 13.00 -22.42 23.16
N ARG A 712 12.16 -21.88 22.26
CA ARG A 712 11.19 -20.83 22.60
C ARG A 712 10.14 -21.33 23.59
N LEU A 713 9.63 -22.55 23.41
CA LEU A 713 8.67 -23.15 24.34
C LEU A 713 9.27 -23.27 25.75
N LEU A 714 10.50 -23.80 25.85
CA LEU A 714 11.23 -23.94 27.11
C LEU A 714 11.58 -22.58 27.74
N TYR A 715 11.83 -21.56 26.90
CA TYR A 715 12.04 -20.20 27.38
C TYR A 715 10.77 -19.63 28.01
N HIS A 716 9.64 -19.62 27.30
CA HIS A 716 8.41 -18.97 27.78
C HIS A 716 7.68 -19.75 28.87
N ARG A 717 7.86 -21.07 28.95
CA ARG A 717 7.21 -21.95 29.95
C ARG A 717 5.70 -21.68 30.08
N PRO A 718 4.93 -21.76 28.98
CA PRO A 718 3.47 -21.58 29.02
C PRO A 718 2.81 -22.70 29.83
N ARG A 719 1.57 -22.48 30.28
CA ARG A 719 0.78 -23.55 30.94
C ARG A 719 0.44 -24.67 29.96
N PHE A 720 0.14 -24.31 28.71
CA PHE A 720 -0.16 -25.25 27.62
C PHE A 720 0.73 -24.99 26.41
N GLY A 721 1.39 -26.03 25.92
CA GLY A 721 2.11 -26.07 24.66
C GLY A 721 1.35 -26.89 23.63
N ILE A 722 0.91 -26.25 22.55
CA ILE A 722 0.27 -26.94 21.41
C ILE A 722 1.33 -27.15 20.33
N LEU A 723 1.65 -28.41 20.06
CA LEU A 723 2.79 -28.83 19.24
C LEU A 723 2.30 -29.48 17.95
N ASP A 724 2.36 -28.76 16.83
CA ASP A 724 1.88 -29.26 15.53
C ASP A 724 3.03 -29.81 14.70
N GLU A 725 3.26 -31.12 14.73
CA GLU A 725 4.34 -31.81 14.00
C GLU A 725 5.72 -31.13 14.12
N CYS A 726 5.99 -30.54 15.28
CA CYS A 726 7.11 -29.61 15.47
C CYS A 726 8.48 -30.29 15.63
N THR A 727 8.54 -31.62 15.57
CA THR A 727 9.77 -32.43 15.71
C THR A 727 9.98 -33.44 14.57
N SER A 728 9.23 -33.31 13.47
CA SER A 728 9.29 -34.24 12.32
C SER A 728 10.66 -34.33 11.63
N ALA A 729 11.49 -33.29 11.72
CA ALA A 729 12.85 -33.24 11.19
C ALA A 729 13.94 -33.43 12.27
N VAL A 730 13.55 -33.93 13.45
CA VAL A 730 14.45 -34.18 14.59
C VAL A 730 14.53 -35.67 14.89
N SER A 731 15.73 -36.15 15.24
CA SER A 731 15.96 -37.54 15.66
C SER A 731 15.12 -37.90 16.89
N THR A 732 14.74 -39.16 17.02
CA THR A 732 13.90 -39.70 18.11
C THR A 732 14.50 -39.43 19.50
N ASP A 733 15.82 -39.51 19.62
CA ASP A 733 16.51 -39.39 20.91
C ASP A 733 16.41 -37.94 21.43
N VAL A 734 16.71 -36.97 20.55
CA VAL A 734 16.61 -35.54 20.87
C VAL A 734 15.16 -35.11 21.04
N GLU A 735 14.24 -35.65 20.23
CA GLU A 735 12.80 -35.46 20.42
C GLU A 735 12.38 -35.89 21.83
N GLY A 736 12.81 -37.06 22.28
CA GLY A 736 12.47 -37.55 23.60
C GLY A 736 12.94 -36.64 24.74
N LEU A 737 14.20 -36.19 24.68
CA LEU A 737 14.78 -35.29 25.68
C LEU A 737 14.03 -33.96 25.77
N MET A 738 13.66 -33.39 24.62
CA MET A 738 12.90 -32.14 24.57
C MET A 738 11.51 -32.26 25.21
N TYR A 739 10.78 -33.34 24.93
CA TYR A 739 9.46 -33.58 25.54
C TYR A 739 9.56 -33.83 27.05
N ALA A 740 10.54 -34.64 27.47
CA ALA A 740 10.80 -34.87 28.89
C ALA A 740 11.11 -33.55 29.62
N LYS A 741 11.93 -32.68 29.02
CA LYS A 741 12.25 -31.38 29.60
C LYS A 741 11.05 -30.45 29.67
N ALA A 742 10.19 -30.44 28.65
CA ALA A 742 8.97 -29.64 28.68
C ALA A 742 8.01 -30.10 29.78
N LYS A 743 7.88 -31.43 30.01
CA LYS A 743 7.10 -31.99 31.12
C LYS A 743 7.69 -31.63 32.49
N GLU A 744 9.02 -31.71 32.65
CA GLU A 744 9.73 -31.31 33.88
C GLU A 744 9.45 -29.83 34.25
N LEU A 745 9.35 -28.96 33.24
CA LEU A 745 9.01 -27.54 33.42
C LEU A 745 7.51 -27.29 33.70
N GLY A 746 6.68 -28.34 33.78
CA GLY A 746 5.25 -28.24 34.08
C GLY A 746 4.38 -27.81 32.90
N ILE A 747 4.88 -27.92 31.66
CA ILE A 747 4.13 -27.53 30.46
C ILE A 747 3.19 -28.67 30.07
N THR A 748 1.89 -28.40 29.99
CA THR A 748 0.90 -29.37 29.51
C THR A 748 0.98 -29.47 27.98
N LEU A 749 1.16 -30.67 27.43
CA LEU A 749 1.46 -30.86 26.02
C LEU A 749 0.23 -31.38 25.25
N ILE A 750 -0.19 -30.64 24.23
CA ILE A 750 -1.19 -31.07 23.25
C ILE A 750 -0.46 -31.22 21.92
N THR A 751 -0.14 -32.46 21.56
CA THR A 751 0.76 -32.76 20.45
C THR A 751 0.00 -33.34 19.29
N ILE A 752 0.22 -32.84 18.08
CA ILE A 752 -0.28 -33.40 16.83
C ILE A 752 0.89 -34.09 16.15
N SER A 753 0.82 -35.41 16.01
CA SER A 753 1.87 -36.21 15.38
C SER A 753 1.40 -37.62 15.05
N HIS A 754 2.05 -38.25 14.07
CA HIS A 754 1.89 -39.69 13.76
C HIS A 754 3.03 -40.53 14.32
N ARG A 755 4.01 -39.93 15.00
CA ARG A 755 5.22 -40.63 15.43
C ARG A 755 4.94 -41.53 16.64
N PRO A 756 5.18 -42.85 16.54
CA PRO A 756 5.03 -43.77 17.68
C PRO A 756 5.92 -43.42 18.88
N SER A 757 7.10 -42.84 18.63
CA SER A 757 8.06 -42.41 19.65
C SER A 757 7.51 -41.44 20.69
N LEU A 758 6.40 -40.76 20.38
CA LEU A 758 5.78 -39.76 21.25
C LEU A 758 4.72 -40.35 22.19
N PHE A 759 4.25 -41.58 21.97
CA PHE A 759 3.18 -42.19 22.77
C PHE A 759 3.57 -42.25 24.26
N LYS A 760 4.82 -42.61 24.56
CA LYS A 760 5.37 -42.66 25.94
C LYS A 760 5.32 -41.34 26.72
N TYR A 761 5.10 -40.19 26.05
CA TYR A 761 5.03 -38.88 26.72
C TYR A 761 3.60 -38.40 26.97
N HIS A 762 2.60 -39.10 26.44
CA HIS A 762 1.19 -38.71 26.46
C HIS A 762 0.34 -39.80 27.15
N GLU A 763 -0.72 -39.38 27.82
CA GLU A 763 -1.63 -40.27 28.56
C GLU A 763 -2.92 -40.54 27.78
N VAL A 764 -3.32 -39.59 26.92
CA VAL A 764 -4.57 -39.67 26.14
C VAL A 764 -4.23 -39.59 24.66
N LEU A 765 -4.84 -40.49 23.88
CA LEU A 765 -4.77 -40.49 22.43
C LEU A 765 -6.13 -40.06 21.86
N LEU A 766 -6.15 -38.93 21.15
CA LEU A 766 -7.28 -38.56 20.30
C LEU A 766 -7.01 -39.01 18.87
N ARG A 767 -7.77 -39.99 18.39
CA ARG A 767 -7.68 -40.51 17.02
C ARG A 767 -8.81 -39.91 16.17
N LEU A 768 -8.43 -39.21 15.11
CA LEU A 768 -9.37 -38.75 14.08
C LEU A 768 -9.42 -39.79 12.97
N THR A 769 -10.54 -40.48 12.81
CA THR A 769 -10.68 -41.58 11.84
C THR A 769 -10.86 -41.06 10.41
N GLY A 770 -11.49 -39.90 10.26
CA GLY A 770 -11.76 -39.23 8.98
C GLY A 770 -13.01 -39.72 8.26
N GLU A 771 -13.65 -40.78 8.73
CA GLU A 771 -14.97 -41.19 8.23
C GLU A 771 -16.04 -40.27 8.81
N ASN A 772 -16.70 -39.47 7.97
CA ASN A 772 -17.79 -38.55 8.36
C ASN A 772 -17.45 -37.60 9.54
N GLY A 773 -16.18 -37.27 9.74
CA GLY A 773 -15.71 -36.41 10.83
C GLY A 773 -15.78 -37.05 12.23
N SER A 774 -15.81 -38.38 12.31
CA SER A 774 -15.78 -39.12 13.58
C SER A 774 -14.39 -39.12 14.23
N TRP A 775 -14.40 -39.29 15.56
CA TRP A 775 -13.23 -39.25 16.41
C TRP A 775 -13.40 -40.21 17.59
N GLU A 776 -12.28 -40.72 18.09
CA GLU A 776 -12.20 -41.69 19.18
C GLU A 776 -11.14 -41.22 20.18
N THR A 777 -11.35 -41.52 21.46
CA THR A 777 -10.41 -41.20 22.55
C THR A 777 -10.04 -42.46 23.29
N ASP A 778 -8.75 -42.77 23.31
CA ASP A 778 -8.17 -43.90 24.04
C ASP A 778 -7.23 -43.40 25.14
N PHE A 779 -7.11 -44.16 26.22
CA PHE A 779 -6.04 -43.96 27.21
C PHE A 779 -4.82 -44.78 26.81
N ILE A 780 -3.66 -44.13 26.76
CA ILE A 780 -2.39 -44.78 26.43
C ILE A 780 -1.92 -45.52 27.69
N GLY A 781 -2.12 -46.85 27.71
CA GLY A 781 -1.69 -47.73 28.80
C GLY A 781 -1.44 -49.17 28.32
N ALA A 782 -0.36 -49.78 28.82
CA ALA A 782 0.11 -51.18 28.74
C ALA A 782 -0.11 -51.99 27.43
N GLU A 783 -1.36 -52.20 26.97
CA GLU A 783 -1.65 -53.02 25.78
C GLU A 783 -1.22 -52.35 24.47
N THR A 784 -1.31 -51.01 24.37
CA THR A 784 -0.84 -50.29 23.17
C THR A 784 0.68 -50.10 23.17
N GLU A 785 1.30 -50.01 24.35
CA GLU A 785 2.76 -50.07 24.50
C GLU A 785 3.28 -51.45 24.08
N GLN A 786 2.57 -52.54 24.43
CA GLN A 786 2.89 -53.89 23.95
C GLN A 786 2.80 -54.01 22.43
N LEU A 787 1.73 -53.53 21.81
CA LEU A 787 1.58 -53.58 20.34
C LEU A 787 2.64 -52.75 19.60
N SER A 788 3.01 -51.59 20.14
CA SER A 788 4.09 -50.74 19.58
C SER A 788 5.47 -51.36 19.79
N MET A 789 5.74 -51.92 20.98
CA MET A 789 6.99 -52.62 21.27
C MET A 789 7.11 -53.91 20.46
N GLU A 790 6.03 -54.65 20.28
CA GLU A 790 6.00 -55.85 19.43
C GLU A 790 6.29 -55.49 17.97
N HIS A 791 5.70 -54.42 17.43
CA HIS A 791 6.05 -53.93 16.09
C HIS A 791 7.51 -53.50 15.99
N GLU A 792 8.03 -52.80 17.00
CA GLU A 792 9.42 -52.34 17.02
C GLU A 792 10.41 -53.50 17.16
N ILE A 793 10.07 -54.52 17.97
CA ILE A 793 10.80 -55.78 18.08
C ILE A 793 10.77 -56.51 16.73
N GLU A 794 9.62 -56.63 16.08
CA GLU A 794 9.49 -57.32 14.79
C GLU A 794 10.32 -56.61 13.69
N ASP A 795 10.32 -55.28 13.67
CA ASP A 795 11.14 -54.48 12.76
C ASP A 795 12.65 -54.59 13.06
N LEU A 796 13.04 -54.64 14.34
CA LEU A 796 14.42 -54.84 14.76
C LEU A 796 14.91 -56.26 14.45
N GLU A 797 14.07 -57.28 14.63
CA GLU A 797 14.35 -58.66 14.25
C GLU A 797 14.54 -58.80 12.74
N LYS A 798 13.67 -58.17 11.93
CA LYS A 798 13.84 -58.09 10.47
C LYS A 798 15.16 -57.42 10.08
N LYS A 799 15.54 -56.33 10.75
CA LYS A 799 16.82 -55.66 10.50
C LYS A 799 18.01 -56.49 10.95
N MET A 800 17.94 -57.16 12.10
CA MET A 800 18.99 -58.07 12.57
C MET A 800 19.20 -59.27 11.64
N ALA A 801 18.12 -59.82 11.07
CA ALA A 801 18.21 -60.88 10.07
C ALA A 801 18.96 -60.44 8.80
N GLN A 802 18.95 -59.16 8.46
CA GLN A 802 19.67 -58.59 7.31
C GLN A 802 21.15 -58.30 7.60
N VAL A 803 21.56 -58.23 8.87
CA VAL A 803 22.95 -57.90 9.27
C VAL A 803 23.95 -58.93 8.75
N GLU A 804 23.63 -60.22 8.78
CA GLU A 804 24.52 -61.25 8.23
C GLU A 804 24.67 -61.11 6.71
N GLY A 805 23.60 -60.72 5.99
CA GLY A 805 23.67 -60.38 4.57
C GLY A 805 24.57 -59.18 4.30
N TRP A 806 24.47 -58.13 5.13
CA TRP A 806 25.34 -56.95 5.02
C TRP A 806 26.80 -57.24 5.34
N LYS A 807 27.09 -58.07 6.35
CA LYS A 807 28.47 -58.52 6.66
C LYS A 807 29.06 -59.31 5.49
N THR A 808 28.28 -60.21 4.91
CA THR A 808 28.71 -60.98 3.73
C THR A 808 29.01 -60.05 2.54
N ARG A 809 28.12 -59.07 2.29
CA ARG A 809 28.31 -58.06 1.25
C ARG A 809 29.51 -57.16 1.48
N ILE A 810 29.79 -56.77 2.73
CA ILE A 810 31.00 -56.02 3.09
C ILE A 810 32.26 -56.86 2.82
N GLY A 811 32.23 -58.16 3.13
CA GLY A 811 33.32 -59.08 2.82
C GLY A 811 33.58 -59.23 1.31
N GLU A 812 32.51 -59.29 0.50
CA GLU A 812 32.59 -59.26 -0.97
C GLU A 812 33.19 -57.95 -1.48
N ILE A 813 32.71 -56.81 -0.98
CA ILE A 813 33.21 -55.48 -1.35
C ILE A 813 34.68 -55.33 -0.96
N GLN A 814 35.10 -55.84 0.21
CA GLN A 814 36.51 -55.85 0.62
C GLN A 814 37.37 -56.73 -0.29
N LYS A 815 36.84 -57.87 -0.75
CA LYS A 815 37.52 -58.70 -1.77
C LYS A 815 37.63 -57.95 -3.10
N GLU A 816 36.55 -57.36 -3.60
CA GLU A 816 36.55 -56.55 -4.84
C GLU A 816 37.56 -55.39 -4.77
N LEU A 817 37.61 -54.68 -3.64
CA LEU A 817 38.57 -53.59 -3.40
C LEU A 817 40.02 -54.08 -3.27
N SER A 818 40.24 -55.31 -2.77
CA SER A 818 41.58 -55.89 -2.66
C SER A 818 42.18 -56.30 -4.01
N PHE A 819 41.35 -56.64 -5.01
CA PHE A 819 41.80 -56.91 -6.37
C PHE A 819 42.15 -55.64 -7.17
N SER A 820 41.75 -54.45 -6.69
CA SER A 820 42.07 -53.17 -7.33
C SER A 820 43.45 -52.60 -6.93
N LYS A 821 44.24 -53.31 -6.11
CA LYS A 821 45.53 -52.82 -5.55
C LYS A 821 46.79 -53.59 -6.00
N ASN A 822 46.67 -54.55 -6.92
CA ASN A 822 47.82 -55.23 -7.54
C ASN A 822 47.94 -54.90 -9.03
#